data_AF-A0A964D4Z9-F1
#
_entry.id   AF-A0A964D4Z9-F1
#
_cell.length_a   1.000
_cell.length_b   1.000
_cell.length_c   1.000
_cell.angle_alpha   90.00
_cell.angle_beta   90.00
_cell.angle_gamma   90.00
#
_symmetry.space_group_name_H-M   'P 1'
#
loop_
_entity.id
_entity.type
_entity.pdbx_description
1 polymer ?
#
loop_
_entity_poly.entity_id
_entity_poly.type
_entity_poly.pdbx_seq_one_letter_code
_entity_poly.pdbx_strand_id
1 'polypeptide(L)'
;MLNTAGLFEAKPLQGNIAGVSAEIPDLFGSKFVSEALVEDRLNRLTQIAIGDTNVLFDTSYGLTQTSDLVAGATGSAILYEGFANDLFDQITDFRLPHSPDDNLKVDRSLTSQTDISTQLHRDELTGMDFAIGDTGIVPERSQSRTAALLPSEKWAFNFPDYTIDHQGLNTLNIKIGYGLKPGITKNEYPDFVPIYKSIDNFLVNYPNETDTWENINKNLSQKVLDENPALTDVTIQLEVLPTNRLPYERATTVFRSRAGQPKENGNFSLKNYAINHQGLNKLNLDVDYQYKPGIPPNEYPDSLSILKSIDNFLSKYPNETDFWEIVNKKLTQNILNENSSLAAIKIDLNVLPSQTLPYNRTSKVTRTQPSNPQGTFLVGNTRGNNVLRFDGSTGNLLSEFIPAGSGGLSSPDTILFGPDGNGDGKPDIYIASGDKPGNSGQPTASAVLRYDGVSGRFIDKFVGDNPNTTADETGGLSRPYGLAFGADGNFYVSSFLTDQILRYNGKTGQFIDVFATGKQQAGGLNGPNNLLFAPDGNLYVTTQGSVARDGKADFSAGFASQVLLYNPQTGQSSIFASPDPSPRSQGFVSLLGMAIGPADGDLYVSDFANDIRRYNLKSGNLVKVLSTNYTDTSPSSNYVGGLAFSPIGNLFAVGFDNRANANNVGAVLRYNGKTGEPLPISSNPLSSNSSIFVPPDSKLQRPIGIAFFPSDGKLTEKWNFTAANYPINHQGLNNLNFAVNYQYKEGIQNYQYPDYVPIYKSVDDFLVNYPNETDFWEIVNKNLTEKVLAENPAISSVTVDLNVLPTNQLPYDRSSTVSRTTNGKLGEAWDFKIPNYSIAHQGLNNLNIDVKYQYKPGITQAEYPDFVPIYKSIDNFLVDYPNETDLWEILNKNLTEKLLAQNPALDSLEISIEVLPTNKLPYERASIVSLA
;
A
#
# COMPACT_ATOMS: atom_id res chain seq x y z
N MET A 1 -21.30 -8.56 59.87
CA MET A 1 -21.10 -8.79 61.32
C MET A 1 -19.66 -8.41 61.67
N LEU A 2 -19.35 -8.28 62.97
CA LEU A 2 -18.03 -8.35 63.67
C LEU A 2 -16.82 -8.78 62.81
N ASN A 3 -15.57 -8.31 62.97
CA ASN A 3 -14.83 -7.40 63.87
C ASN A 3 -13.38 -7.30 63.30
N THR A 4 -12.38 -6.48 63.63
CA THR A 4 -12.05 -5.22 64.38
C THR A 4 -10.55 -4.97 64.04
N ALA A 5 -9.86 -3.83 64.19
CA ALA A 5 -10.06 -2.40 64.45
C ALA A 5 -8.67 -1.83 64.84
N GLY A 6 -8.44 -0.50 64.73
CA GLY A 6 -7.17 0.15 65.14
C GLY A 6 -6.18 0.39 63.98
N LEU A 7 -5.40 1.48 63.95
CA LEU A 7 -5.30 2.61 64.88
C LEU A 7 -4.84 3.88 64.12
N PHE A 8 -5.27 5.07 64.58
CA PHE A 8 -4.86 6.38 64.06
C PHE A 8 -4.54 7.30 65.25
N GLU A 9 -3.37 7.96 65.23
CA GLU A 9 -2.99 9.26 65.82
C GLU A 9 -1.44 9.36 65.74
N ALA A 10 -0.78 10.26 65.01
CA ALA A 10 -0.86 11.73 64.89
C ALA A 10 -0.05 12.52 65.95
N LYS A 11 1.10 13.09 65.53
CA LYS A 11 1.53 14.48 65.85
C LYS A 11 2.72 14.95 64.98
N PRO A 12 2.94 16.27 64.81
CA PRO A 12 3.89 16.84 63.85
C PRO A 12 5.18 17.39 64.49
N LEU A 13 6.17 17.81 63.67
CA LEU A 13 6.81 19.15 63.70
C LEU A 13 7.99 19.32 62.70
N GLN A 14 8.13 20.54 62.17
CA GLN A 14 9.38 21.25 61.76
C GLN A 14 10.44 20.56 60.86
N GLY A 15 10.25 20.68 59.55
CA GLY A 15 11.04 21.57 58.66
C GLY A 15 12.57 21.51 58.59
N ASN A 16 13.08 21.35 57.36
CA ASN A 16 14.03 22.30 56.76
C ASN A 16 13.99 22.25 55.21
N ILE A 17 14.43 23.31 54.53
CA ILE A 17 14.33 23.44 53.07
C ILE A 17 15.72 23.40 52.41
N ALA A 18 15.97 22.35 51.63
CA ALA A 18 16.93 22.33 50.52
C ALA A 18 16.54 21.15 49.58
N GLY A 19 16.61 21.27 48.25
CA GLY A 19 17.01 22.44 47.48
C GLY A 19 17.57 22.11 46.09
N VAL A 20 16.95 21.18 45.35
CA VAL A 20 17.31 20.87 43.96
C VAL A 20 16.05 20.78 43.10
N SER A 21 16.09 21.39 41.92
CA SER A 21 15.00 21.47 40.95
C SER A 21 15.06 20.34 39.92
N ALA A 22 13.90 19.77 39.60
CA ALA A 22 13.66 19.12 38.30
C ALA A 22 12.27 19.57 37.82
N GLU A 23 12.19 20.16 36.63
CA GLU A 23 10.93 20.61 36.05
C GLU A 23 10.19 19.41 35.44
N ILE A 24 8.88 19.30 35.69
CA ILE A 24 8.00 18.35 35.02
C ILE A 24 7.25 19.12 33.93
N PRO A 25 7.39 18.78 32.63
CA PRO A 25 6.60 19.39 31.58
C PRO A 25 5.13 18.98 31.69
N ASP A 26 4.25 19.97 31.83
CA ASP A 26 2.81 19.80 31.97
C ASP A 26 2.17 19.42 30.62
N LEU A 27 2.03 18.11 30.35
CA LEU A 27 1.21 17.61 29.25
C LEU A 27 -0.27 17.65 29.67
N PHE A 28 -1.15 17.91 28.70
CA PHE A 28 -2.60 18.14 28.88
C PHE A 28 -2.97 19.51 29.48
N GLY A 29 -2.45 20.59 28.88
CA GLY A 29 -2.88 21.96 29.18
C GLY A 29 -4.39 22.16 29.01
N SER A 30 -5.12 22.17 30.13
CA SER A 30 -6.58 22.23 30.14
C SER A 30 -7.12 23.65 29.97
N LYS A 31 -7.89 23.89 28.90
CA LYS A 31 -8.79 25.05 28.79
C LYS A 31 -10.07 24.67 28.06
N PHE A 32 -11.19 24.66 28.78
CA PHE A 32 -12.31 25.58 28.53
C PHE A 32 -13.24 25.59 29.76
N VAL A 33 -13.67 26.79 30.17
CA VAL A 33 -14.67 26.99 31.22
C VAL A 33 -15.62 28.10 30.77
N SER A 34 -16.92 27.80 30.73
CA SER A 34 -17.98 28.78 30.86
C SER A 34 -19.25 28.09 31.32
N GLU A 35 -19.72 28.45 32.51
CA GLU A 35 -21.05 28.11 33.04
C GLU A 35 -22.11 28.97 32.29
N ALA A 36 -23.43 28.80 32.42
CA ALA A 36 -24.25 27.92 33.26
C ALA A 36 -25.63 27.71 32.60
N LEU A 37 -26.36 26.67 32.99
CA LEU A 37 -27.81 26.75 33.27
C LEU A 37 -28.25 25.52 34.10
N VAL A 38 -29.37 25.65 34.81
CA VAL A 38 -29.66 24.86 36.03
C VAL A 38 -31.10 24.30 36.02
N GLU A 39 -31.24 23.15 36.69
CA GLU A 39 -32.47 22.51 37.22
C GLU A 39 -33.40 21.64 36.37
N ASP A 40 -33.86 20.57 37.05
CA ASP A 40 -35.06 19.73 36.88
C ASP A 40 -35.20 18.89 35.58
N ARG A 41 -35.30 17.54 35.62
CA ARG A 41 -35.95 16.66 36.63
C ARG A 41 -35.25 15.32 36.88
N LEU A 42 -35.41 14.80 38.10
CA LEU A 42 -35.43 13.36 38.34
C LEU A 42 -36.71 12.74 37.77
N ASN A 43 -36.60 11.63 37.02
CA ASN A 43 -37.37 10.39 37.27
C ASN A 43 -37.20 9.35 36.14
N ARG A 44 -36.38 8.30 36.38
CA ARG A 44 -36.80 6.88 36.42
C ARG A 44 -35.59 5.96 36.52
N LEU A 45 -35.45 5.31 37.67
CA LEU A 45 -34.64 4.09 37.83
C LEU A 45 -35.46 2.85 37.40
N THR A 46 -34.83 1.68 37.48
CA THR A 46 -35.40 0.33 37.32
C THR A 46 -35.81 -0.10 35.90
N GLN A 47 -34.81 -0.55 35.14
CA GLN A 47 -34.74 -1.99 34.83
C GLN A 47 -33.29 -2.45 34.84
N ILE A 48 -32.99 -3.47 35.64
CA ILE A 48 -31.70 -4.17 35.63
C ILE A 48 -31.91 -5.43 34.80
N ALA A 49 -31.24 -5.51 33.65
CA ALA A 49 -31.06 -6.75 32.92
C ALA A 49 -29.68 -7.31 33.27
N ILE A 50 -29.64 -8.55 33.75
CA ILE A 50 -28.39 -9.30 33.94
C ILE A 50 -27.98 -9.80 32.56
N GLY A 51 -26.84 -9.32 32.06
CA GLY A 51 -26.22 -9.83 30.85
C GLY A 51 -25.15 -10.85 31.22
N ASP A 52 -25.43 -12.13 31.05
CA ASP A 52 -24.49 -13.20 31.39
C ASP A 52 -23.29 -13.20 30.43
N THR A 53 -22.11 -12.84 30.95
CA THR A 53 -20.85 -12.86 30.19
C THR A 53 -20.32 -14.28 30.08
N ASN A 54 -20.87 -15.06 29.15
CA ASN A 54 -20.32 -16.35 28.74
C ASN A 54 -18.99 -16.13 27.98
N VAL A 55 -17.88 -16.08 28.71
CA VAL A 55 -16.53 -16.09 28.16
C VAL A 55 -16.19 -17.52 27.72
N LEU A 56 -16.34 -17.80 26.43
CA LEU A 56 -15.77 -18.99 25.81
C LEU A 56 -14.27 -18.79 25.60
N PHE A 57 -13.46 -19.70 26.15
CA PHE A 57 -12.01 -19.70 25.99
C PHE A 57 -11.62 -20.45 24.71
N ASP A 58 -11.46 -19.73 23.60
CA ASP A 58 -10.74 -20.24 22.44
C ASP A 58 -9.23 -20.37 22.78
N THR A 59 -8.65 -21.53 22.47
CA THR A 59 -7.24 -21.86 22.76
C THR A 59 -6.48 -22.30 21.50
N SER A 60 -6.79 -21.70 20.34
CA SER A 60 -6.24 -22.09 19.02
C SER A 60 -5.15 -21.16 18.43
N TYR A 61 -4.37 -20.44 19.25
CA TYR A 61 -3.29 -19.56 18.76
C TYR A 61 -2.03 -20.30 18.23
N GLY A 62 -2.15 -20.87 17.03
CA GLY A 62 -1.02 -21.40 16.26
C GLY A 62 -0.19 -20.31 15.55
N LEU A 63 1.13 -20.36 15.69
CA LEU A 63 2.06 -19.40 15.08
C LEU A 63 2.30 -19.69 13.58
N THR A 64 1.39 -19.26 12.71
CA THR A 64 1.62 -19.26 11.25
C THR A 64 2.13 -17.91 10.75
N GLN A 65 3.30 -17.90 10.11
CA GLN A 65 3.83 -16.71 9.41
C GLN A 65 4.24 -17.06 7.97
N THR A 66 4.07 -16.09 7.06
CA THR A 66 4.52 -16.05 5.65
C THR A 66 3.95 -17.07 4.66
N SER A 67 3.01 -16.62 3.82
CA SER A 67 2.84 -17.12 2.44
C SER A 67 2.08 -16.13 1.52
N ASP A 68 2.60 -14.92 1.33
CA ASP A 68 2.18 -14.05 0.21
C ASP A 68 2.95 -14.46 -1.07
N LEU A 69 2.44 -15.47 -1.79
CA LEU A 69 3.01 -15.88 -3.09
C LEU A 69 2.02 -16.69 -3.95
N VAL A 70 1.01 -16.02 -4.53
CA VAL A 70 0.16 -16.58 -5.60
C VAL A 70 0.45 -15.83 -6.90
N ALA A 71 1.57 -16.19 -7.54
CA ALA A 71 1.84 -15.84 -8.92
C ALA A 71 1.38 -17.01 -9.81
N GLY A 72 0.53 -16.72 -10.81
CA GLY A 72 -0.13 -17.76 -11.61
C GLY A 72 0.79 -18.45 -12.60
N ALA A 73 0.60 -19.77 -12.75
CA ALA A 73 1.23 -20.60 -13.79
C ALA A 73 0.16 -21.35 -14.60
N THR A 74 -0.69 -20.61 -15.30
CA THR A 74 -1.61 -21.14 -16.32
C THR A 74 -1.19 -20.65 -17.70
N GLY A 75 -0.45 -21.49 -18.43
CA GLY A 75 -0.07 -21.20 -19.81
C GLY A 75 -1.29 -21.24 -20.71
N SER A 76 -1.64 -20.10 -21.33
CA SER A 76 -2.73 -20.01 -22.30
C SER A 76 -2.35 -20.72 -23.60
N ALA A 77 -2.62 -22.03 -23.67
CA ALA A 77 -2.61 -22.77 -24.93
C ALA A 77 -3.77 -22.30 -25.80
N ILE A 78 -3.49 -21.38 -26.74
CA ILE A 78 -4.50 -20.87 -27.67
C ILE A 78 -4.80 -21.97 -28.70
N LEU A 79 -5.99 -22.56 -28.59
CA LEU A 79 -6.56 -23.40 -29.66
C LEU A 79 -7.13 -22.51 -30.76
N TYR A 80 -6.41 -22.43 -31.88
CA TYR A 80 -6.97 -22.04 -33.18
C TYR A 80 -6.99 -23.29 -34.07
N GLU A 81 -8.16 -23.90 -34.23
CA GLU A 81 -8.41 -24.80 -35.37
C GLU A 81 -8.84 -23.99 -36.60
N GLY A 82 -8.49 -24.49 -37.78
CA GLY A 82 -8.99 -23.97 -39.06
C GLY A 82 -8.05 -23.02 -39.80
N PHE A 83 -7.03 -23.56 -40.46
CA PHE A 83 -7.06 -23.75 -41.92
C PHE A 83 -6.05 -24.83 -42.34
N ALA A 84 -6.21 -25.39 -43.54
CA ALA A 84 -5.54 -26.62 -43.97
C ALA A 84 -4.44 -26.37 -45.03
N ASN A 85 -3.48 -27.30 -45.10
CA ASN A 85 -2.50 -27.55 -46.18
C ASN A 85 -1.59 -26.34 -46.54
N ASP A 86 -0.27 -26.47 -46.59
CA ASP A 86 0.41 -27.32 -47.58
C ASP A 86 1.93 -27.51 -47.33
N LEU A 87 2.49 -28.43 -48.11
CA LEU A 87 3.92 -28.60 -48.48
C LEU A 87 4.97 -29.14 -47.48
N PHE A 88 6.05 -29.67 -48.08
CA PHE A 88 7.04 -30.58 -47.52
C PHE A 88 8.46 -30.13 -47.95
N ASP A 89 9.47 -30.44 -47.12
CA ASP A 89 10.91 -30.55 -47.44
C ASP A 89 11.76 -29.33 -47.89
N GLN A 90 13.08 -29.57 -47.76
CA GLN A 90 14.26 -28.95 -48.42
C GLN A 90 14.99 -27.77 -47.74
N ILE A 91 16.34 -27.64 -47.76
CA ILE A 91 17.47 -28.61 -47.78
C ILE A 91 18.81 -27.84 -47.57
N THR A 92 19.75 -28.34 -46.75
CA THR A 92 21.23 -28.00 -46.75
C THR A 92 21.66 -26.52 -46.49
N ASP A 93 22.92 -26.09 -46.29
CA ASP A 93 24.24 -26.75 -46.14
C ASP A 93 25.29 -25.91 -45.34
N PHE A 94 26.33 -26.57 -44.79
CA PHE A 94 27.81 -26.27 -44.78
C PHE A 94 28.37 -24.80 -44.93
N ARG A 95 29.55 -24.34 -44.41
CA ARG A 95 30.83 -24.99 -43.98
C ARG A 95 31.87 -24.03 -43.28
N LEU A 96 32.36 -24.37 -42.06
CA LEU A 96 33.76 -24.22 -41.48
C LEU A 96 34.53 -22.85 -41.55
N PRO A 97 35.76 -22.63 -40.97
CA PRO A 97 36.72 -23.45 -40.17
C PRO A 97 36.91 -22.99 -38.69
N HIS A 98 37.44 -23.75 -37.70
CA HIS A 98 38.74 -24.46 -37.53
C HIS A 98 39.97 -23.51 -37.48
N SER A 99 40.97 -23.63 -36.60
CA SER A 99 41.30 -24.52 -35.42
C SER A 99 42.55 -23.89 -34.70
N PRO A 100 43.31 -24.49 -33.72
CA PRO A 100 43.20 -25.75 -32.94
C PRO A 100 43.57 -25.61 -31.41
N ASP A 101 43.89 -26.75 -30.75
CA ASP A 101 44.88 -27.03 -29.65
C ASP A 101 44.87 -26.25 -28.29
N ASP A 102 45.09 -26.84 -27.11
CA ASP A 102 45.41 -28.24 -26.65
C ASP A 102 44.98 -28.41 -25.16
N ASN A 103 44.79 -29.55 -24.49
CA ASN A 103 44.81 -31.00 -24.81
C ASN A 103 43.57 -31.67 -24.12
N LEU A 104 43.51 -32.61 -23.14
CA LEU A 104 44.35 -33.67 -22.54
C LEU A 104 43.40 -34.82 -22.08
N LYS A 105 43.92 -35.95 -21.55
CA LYS A 105 43.14 -37.15 -21.18
C LYS A 105 43.75 -37.91 -19.99
N VAL A 106 42.92 -38.68 -19.27
CA VAL A 106 43.30 -39.89 -18.50
C VAL A 106 42.20 -40.96 -18.69
N ASP A 107 42.53 -42.25 -18.50
CA ASP A 107 41.77 -43.43 -18.97
C ASP A 107 41.25 -44.36 -17.84
N ARG A 108 40.73 -45.53 -18.20
CA ARG A 108 39.89 -46.48 -17.43
C ARG A 108 40.64 -47.47 -16.52
N SER A 109 39.81 -48.28 -15.82
CA SER A 109 39.99 -49.69 -15.36
C SER A 109 40.44 -49.94 -13.91
N LEU A 110 40.29 -51.14 -13.31
CA LEU A 110 39.20 -52.15 -13.16
C LEU A 110 39.82 -53.43 -12.54
N THR A 111 39.49 -53.78 -11.29
CA THR A 111 39.73 -55.08 -10.59
C THR A 111 38.98 -55.02 -9.24
N SER A 112 38.01 -55.88 -8.89
CA SER A 112 38.10 -57.27 -8.37
C SER A 112 38.80 -57.38 -6.98
N GLN A 113 38.40 -58.23 -6.01
CA GLN A 113 37.66 -59.50 -6.08
C GLN A 113 37.20 -60.02 -4.67
N THR A 114 36.06 -60.74 -4.56
CA THR A 114 35.74 -61.87 -3.61
C THR A 114 35.79 -61.69 -2.05
N ASP A 115 35.14 -62.49 -1.16
CA ASP A 115 34.27 -63.69 -1.25
C ASP A 115 33.43 -64.01 0.04
N ILE A 116 32.43 -64.92 -0.04
CA ILE A 116 31.97 -65.96 0.96
C ILE A 116 31.53 -65.55 2.41
N SER A 117 30.51 -66.13 3.11
CA SER A 117 29.31 -66.96 2.79
C SER A 117 28.35 -67.19 4.01
N THR A 118 27.01 -67.17 3.77
CA THR A 118 25.92 -68.04 4.34
C THR A 118 25.72 -68.39 5.85
N GLN A 119 24.49 -68.11 6.35
CA GLN A 119 23.60 -69.00 7.18
C GLN A 119 23.97 -69.36 8.65
N LEU A 120 23.08 -69.72 9.61
CA LEU A 120 21.59 -69.80 9.70
C LEU A 120 21.09 -69.86 11.18
N HIS A 121 20.05 -69.09 11.55
CA HIS A 121 18.98 -69.24 12.59
C HIS A 121 18.55 -67.82 13.09
N ARG A 122 17.27 -67.42 13.28
CA ARG A 122 16.09 -67.98 14.00
C ARG A 122 16.21 -67.90 15.53
N ASP A 123 15.22 -67.42 16.30
CA ASP A 123 13.78 -67.13 16.02
C ASP A 123 13.27 -65.78 16.62
N GLU A 124 12.01 -65.43 16.30
CA GLU A 124 11.09 -64.41 16.92
C GLU A 124 11.51 -62.91 16.89
N LEU A 125 10.76 -61.97 16.25
CA LEU A 125 9.40 -61.42 16.51
C LEU A 125 9.29 -60.70 17.88
N THR A 126 8.85 -59.44 18.00
CA THR A 126 8.04 -58.51 17.15
C THR A 126 8.61 -57.07 17.16
N GLY A 127 8.29 -56.14 16.24
CA GLY A 127 7.40 -56.21 15.07
C GLY A 127 6.37 -55.06 15.00
N MET A 128 6.76 -53.87 14.54
CA MET A 128 5.87 -52.82 13.99
C MET A 128 6.67 -51.94 13.02
N ASP A 129 6.31 -51.99 11.74
CA ASP A 129 6.81 -51.11 10.67
C ASP A 129 5.61 -50.65 9.83
N PHE A 130 5.61 -49.40 9.37
CA PHE A 130 4.62 -48.89 8.40
C PHE A 130 5.19 -49.00 6.99
N ALA A 131 4.48 -49.69 6.10
CA ALA A 131 4.86 -49.86 4.70
C ALA A 131 4.03 -48.96 3.77
N ILE A 132 4.70 -48.16 2.95
CA ILE A 132 4.12 -47.41 1.83
C ILE A 132 4.17 -48.28 0.57
N GLY A 133 3.14 -48.22 -0.29
CA GLY A 133 3.08 -48.97 -1.55
C GLY A 133 3.41 -48.10 -2.76
N ASP A 134 4.50 -48.43 -3.46
CA ASP A 134 4.84 -47.85 -4.77
C ASP A 134 3.99 -48.45 -5.91
N THR A 135 3.54 -47.60 -6.84
CA THR A 135 3.57 -47.88 -8.28
C THR A 135 3.85 -46.58 -9.02
N GLY A 136 4.75 -46.59 -10.01
CA GLY A 136 5.16 -45.37 -10.72
C GLY A 136 5.57 -45.62 -12.16
N ILE A 137 5.84 -44.53 -12.89
CA ILE A 137 6.51 -44.45 -14.19
C ILE A 137 7.18 -43.07 -14.28
N VAL A 138 8.35 -43.00 -14.93
CA VAL A 138 9.07 -41.76 -15.27
C VAL A 138 9.58 -41.90 -16.71
N PRO A 139 9.70 -40.82 -17.50
CA PRO A 139 11.04 -40.23 -17.62
C PRO A 139 11.09 -38.70 -17.90
N GLU A 140 12.03 -38.02 -17.22
CA GLU A 140 12.77 -36.80 -17.67
C GLU A 140 11.96 -35.51 -18.04
N ARG A 141 12.51 -34.28 -17.91
CA ARG A 141 13.90 -33.84 -17.69
C ARG A 141 13.99 -32.47 -16.98
N SER A 142 15.10 -32.26 -16.26
CA SER A 142 15.76 -30.95 -16.05
C SER A 142 14.98 -29.82 -15.33
N GLN A 143 15.28 -29.64 -14.03
CA GLN A 143 15.72 -28.33 -13.53
C GLN A 143 16.53 -28.43 -12.22
N SER A 144 17.05 -27.28 -11.77
CA SER A 144 18.02 -27.05 -10.69
C SER A 144 18.01 -28.01 -9.49
N ARG A 145 19.20 -28.42 -9.03
CA ARG A 145 19.38 -28.97 -7.66
C ARG A 145 19.19 -27.86 -6.63
N THR A 146 17.98 -27.71 -6.10
CA THR A 146 17.79 -27.12 -4.77
C THR A 146 18.58 -27.95 -3.74
N ALA A 147 19.24 -27.27 -2.80
CA ALA A 147 19.73 -27.94 -1.61
C ALA A 147 18.52 -28.41 -0.81
N ALA A 148 18.49 -29.67 -0.40
CA ALA A 148 17.41 -30.18 0.44
C ALA A 148 17.38 -29.41 1.75
N LEU A 149 16.24 -28.77 2.05
CA LEU A 149 16.01 -28.13 3.34
C LEU A 149 16.03 -29.21 4.42
N LEU A 150 17.07 -29.19 5.25
CA LEU A 150 17.11 -29.96 6.48
C LEU A 150 15.94 -29.51 7.37
N PRO A 151 15.27 -30.43 8.09
CA PRO A 151 14.15 -30.07 8.96
C PRO A 151 14.61 -29.10 10.04
N SER A 152 13.93 -27.95 10.15
CA SER A 152 14.15 -26.96 11.19
C SER A 152 13.12 -27.14 12.30
N GLU A 153 13.55 -27.62 13.46
CA GLU A 153 12.70 -27.69 14.64
C GLU A 153 12.45 -26.28 15.21
N LYS A 154 11.20 -25.96 15.51
CA LYS A 154 10.78 -24.67 16.07
C LYS A 154 10.04 -24.88 17.38
N TRP A 155 10.39 -24.07 18.37
CA TRP A 155 9.90 -24.16 19.74
C TRP A 155 9.45 -22.79 20.25
N ALA A 156 8.54 -22.75 21.23
CA ALA A 156 8.04 -21.50 21.80
C ALA A 156 7.67 -21.65 23.29
N PHE A 157 7.73 -20.54 24.04
CA PHE A 157 7.27 -20.42 25.42
C PHE A 157 6.99 -18.94 25.77
N ASN A 158 6.36 -18.69 26.92
CA ASN A 158 5.96 -17.35 27.35
C ASN A 158 6.22 -17.08 28.84
N PHE A 159 6.34 -15.79 29.19
CA PHE A 159 6.24 -15.27 30.54
C PHE A 159 4.99 -14.36 30.56
N PRO A 160 3.83 -14.82 31.08
CA PRO A 160 2.71 -13.93 31.36
C PRO A 160 3.01 -13.06 32.60
N ASP A 161 2.44 -11.86 32.66
CA ASP A 161 2.41 -10.97 33.83
C ASP A 161 3.80 -10.66 34.48
N TYR A 162 4.88 -10.75 33.71
CA TYR A 162 6.24 -10.54 34.19
C TYR A 162 6.45 -9.08 34.61
N THR A 163 6.66 -8.85 35.90
CA THR A 163 6.70 -7.50 36.48
C THR A 163 8.13 -7.01 36.64
N ILE A 164 8.39 -5.78 36.19
CA ILE A 164 9.71 -5.14 36.15
C ILE A 164 9.59 -3.66 36.52
N ASP A 165 10.56 -3.12 37.25
CA ASP A 165 10.69 -1.66 37.44
C ASP A 165 11.69 -1.12 36.42
N HIS A 166 11.18 -0.65 35.28
CA HIS A 166 11.97 -0.04 34.20
C HIS A 166 11.15 1.07 33.57
N GLN A 167 11.65 2.31 33.61
CA GLN A 167 10.87 3.53 33.38
C GLN A 167 9.67 3.67 34.36
N GLY A 168 9.77 3.03 35.52
CA GLY A 168 8.69 2.80 36.48
C GLY A 168 8.13 1.37 36.40
N LEU A 169 7.29 1.00 37.36
CA LEU A 169 6.69 -0.34 37.43
C LEU A 169 5.81 -0.64 36.19
N ASN A 170 6.22 -1.63 35.41
CA ASN A 170 5.53 -2.14 34.23
C ASN A 170 5.31 -3.66 34.35
N THR A 171 4.29 -4.16 33.67
CA THR A 171 4.00 -5.59 33.55
C THR A 171 4.08 -6.00 32.08
N LEU A 172 4.74 -7.13 31.81
CA LEU A 172 5.08 -7.62 30.48
C LEU A 172 4.44 -8.98 30.20
N ASN A 173 3.91 -9.13 28.99
CA ASN A 173 3.71 -10.43 28.37
C ASN A 173 4.90 -10.69 27.43
N ILE A 174 5.79 -11.61 27.80
CA ILE A 174 6.94 -11.97 26.98
C ILE A 174 6.60 -13.24 26.21
N LYS A 175 6.75 -13.22 24.88
CA LYS A 175 6.55 -14.40 24.01
C LYS A 175 7.85 -14.69 23.27
N ILE A 176 8.34 -15.92 23.36
CA ILE A 176 9.61 -16.36 22.78
C ILE A 176 9.34 -17.51 21.81
N GLY A 177 9.93 -17.44 20.61
CA GLY A 177 10.08 -18.56 19.71
C GLY A 177 11.54 -18.75 19.30
N TYR A 178 12.00 -19.97 19.03
CA TYR A 178 13.38 -20.23 18.58
C TYR A 178 13.48 -21.42 17.63
N GLY A 179 14.45 -21.35 16.72
CA GLY A 179 14.83 -22.44 15.83
C GLY A 179 16.10 -23.15 16.30
N LEU A 180 16.18 -24.46 16.08
CA LEU A 180 17.34 -25.29 16.43
C LEU A 180 18.13 -25.71 15.19
N LYS A 181 19.46 -25.91 15.37
CA LYS A 181 20.33 -26.46 14.34
C LYS A 181 19.90 -27.90 13.97
N PRO A 182 19.83 -28.26 12.68
CA PRO A 182 19.55 -29.63 12.29
C PRO A 182 20.60 -30.62 12.82
N GLY A 183 20.14 -31.77 13.33
CA GLY A 183 21.00 -32.87 13.76
C GLY A 183 21.69 -32.68 15.12
N ILE A 184 21.22 -31.76 15.96
CA ILE A 184 21.65 -31.69 17.37
C ILE A 184 21.44 -33.02 18.09
N THR A 185 22.40 -33.44 18.92
CA THR A 185 22.23 -34.62 19.76
C THR A 185 21.34 -34.32 20.97
N LYS A 186 20.81 -35.37 21.61
CA LYS A 186 20.00 -35.28 22.84
C LYS A 186 20.68 -34.48 23.98
N ASN A 187 22.01 -34.37 23.97
CA ASN A 187 22.78 -33.64 24.98
C ASN A 187 23.08 -32.18 24.58
N GLU A 188 22.88 -31.81 23.31
CA GLU A 188 23.00 -30.45 22.79
C GLU A 188 21.64 -29.73 22.72
N TYR A 189 20.57 -30.46 23.01
CA TYR A 189 19.21 -29.94 23.10
C TYR A 189 19.12 -28.91 24.24
N PRO A 190 18.84 -27.62 23.95
CA PRO A 190 18.73 -26.63 24.99
C PRO A 190 17.45 -26.87 25.79
N ASP A 191 17.61 -27.16 27.07
CA ASP A 191 16.53 -26.98 28.04
C ASP A 191 16.05 -25.51 27.98
N PHE A 192 14.75 -25.28 28.07
CA PHE A 192 14.18 -23.95 28.07
C PHE A 192 14.55 -23.17 29.35
N VAL A 193 14.89 -23.87 30.45
CA VAL A 193 15.27 -23.25 31.73
C VAL A 193 16.56 -22.39 31.63
N PRO A 194 17.64 -22.81 30.97
CA PRO A 194 18.74 -21.93 30.54
C PRO A 194 18.31 -20.66 29.81
N ILE A 195 17.42 -20.76 28.80
CA ILE A 195 16.95 -19.62 28.02
C ILE A 195 16.12 -18.68 28.92
N TYR A 196 15.21 -19.24 29.72
CA TYR A 196 14.41 -18.53 30.72
C TYR A 196 15.30 -17.72 31.67
N LYS A 197 16.34 -18.35 32.23
CA LYS A 197 17.28 -17.71 33.17
C LYS A 197 18.14 -16.63 32.51
N SER A 198 18.51 -16.80 31.23
CA SER A 198 19.22 -15.76 30.47
C SER A 198 18.36 -14.49 30.32
N ILE A 199 17.06 -14.65 30.04
CA ILE A 199 16.08 -13.56 29.92
C ILE A 199 15.85 -12.88 31.27
N ASP A 200 15.48 -13.64 32.29
CA ASP A 200 15.20 -13.15 33.65
C ASP A 200 16.40 -12.38 34.24
N ASN A 201 17.59 -12.98 34.22
CA ASN A 201 18.81 -12.35 34.70
C ASN A 201 19.24 -11.13 33.86
N PHE A 202 18.88 -11.04 32.59
CA PHE A 202 19.11 -9.84 31.77
C PHE A 202 18.17 -8.70 32.15
N LEU A 203 16.88 -8.99 32.31
CA LEU A 203 15.86 -7.98 32.62
C LEU A 203 16.03 -7.43 34.04
N VAL A 204 16.31 -8.30 35.03
CA VAL A 204 16.55 -7.90 36.43
C VAL A 204 17.82 -7.06 36.61
N ASN A 205 18.83 -7.24 35.75
CA ASN A 205 20.12 -6.54 35.83
C ASN A 205 20.36 -5.60 34.63
N TYR A 206 19.29 -5.10 33.98
CA TYR A 206 19.46 -4.24 32.81
C TYR A 206 20.04 -2.87 33.22
N PRO A 207 21.19 -2.42 32.66
CA PRO A 207 21.99 -1.37 33.27
C PRO A 207 21.48 0.07 33.03
N ASN A 208 20.55 0.26 32.09
CA ASN A 208 20.14 1.59 31.62
C ASN A 208 18.61 1.78 31.73
N GLU A 209 18.11 2.33 32.84
CA GLU A 209 16.68 2.65 33.03
C GLU A 209 16.11 3.61 31.96
N THR A 210 16.97 4.32 31.23
CA THR A 210 16.60 5.26 30.16
C THR A 210 16.36 4.59 28.80
N ASP A 211 16.80 3.35 28.59
CA ASP A 211 16.69 2.70 27.28
C ASP A 211 15.24 2.38 26.93
N THR A 212 14.93 2.42 25.63
CA THR A 212 13.60 2.08 25.12
C THR A 212 13.38 0.56 25.12
N TRP A 213 12.11 0.13 25.13
CA TRP A 213 11.75 -1.29 25.12
C TRP A 213 12.26 -2.01 23.87
N GLU A 214 12.32 -1.31 22.74
CA GLU A 214 12.87 -1.78 21.47
C GLU A 214 14.38 -2.04 21.57
N ASN A 215 15.14 -1.14 22.22
CA ASN A 215 16.57 -1.34 22.50
C ASN A 215 16.80 -2.50 23.50
N ILE A 216 15.96 -2.63 24.54
CA ILE A 216 15.99 -3.79 25.45
C ILE A 216 15.78 -5.10 24.67
N ASN A 217 14.78 -5.18 23.80
CA ASN A 217 14.48 -6.38 23.03
C ASN A 217 15.57 -6.71 21.99
N LYS A 218 16.14 -5.67 21.34
CA LYS A 218 17.30 -5.79 20.45
C LYS A 218 18.50 -6.42 21.18
N ASN A 219 18.81 -5.92 22.38
CA ASN A 219 19.93 -6.41 23.20
C ASN A 219 19.64 -7.81 23.80
N LEU A 220 18.40 -8.07 24.24
CA LEU A 220 17.96 -9.35 24.78
C LEU A 220 18.04 -10.46 23.74
N SER A 221 17.49 -10.24 22.54
CA SER A 221 17.54 -11.22 21.43
C SER A 221 18.97 -11.53 20.98
N GLN A 222 19.89 -10.56 21.08
CA GLN A 222 21.31 -10.78 20.80
C GLN A 222 21.93 -11.66 21.90
N LYS A 223 21.77 -11.30 23.18
CA LYS A 223 22.29 -12.08 24.32
C LYS A 223 21.79 -13.52 24.31
N VAL A 224 20.48 -13.74 24.13
CA VAL A 224 19.89 -15.09 24.08
C VAL A 224 20.49 -15.91 22.94
N LEU A 225 20.75 -15.31 21.78
CA LEU A 225 21.36 -15.99 20.65
C LEU A 225 22.86 -16.26 20.88
N ASP A 226 23.59 -15.38 21.57
CA ASP A 226 25.02 -15.58 21.86
C ASP A 226 25.25 -16.64 22.96
N GLU A 227 24.42 -16.65 24.01
CA GLU A 227 24.54 -17.60 25.13
C GLU A 227 24.05 -19.01 24.81
N ASN A 228 23.29 -19.20 23.71
CA ASN A 228 22.74 -20.50 23.32
C ASN A 228 23.21 -20.93 21.92
N PRO A 229 24.47 -21.43 21.75
CA PRO A 229 25.04 -21.80 20.45
C PRO A 229 24.25 -22.83 19.61
N ALA A 230 23.33 -23.60 20.22
CA ALA A 230 22.46 -24.55 19.54
C ALA A 230 21.37 -23.88 18.67
N LEU A 231 20.96 -22.65 19.00
CA LEU A 231 19.92 -21.92 18.28
C LEU A 231 20.41 -21.48 16.88
N THR A 232 19.55 -21.57 15.86
CA THR A 232 19.74 -20.91 14.55
C THR A 232 19.22 -19.47 14.56
N ASP A 233 18.12 -19.25 15.27
CA ASP A 233 17.35 -18.02 15.31
C ASP A 233 16.47 -17.95 16.57
N VAL A 234 16.07 -16.72 16.92
CA VAL A 234 15.17 -16.42 18.03
C VAL A 234 14.23 -15.28 17.65
N THR A 235 12.98 -15.39 18.07
CA THR A 235 11.96 -14.34 18.06
C THR A 235 11.63 -13.99 19.50
N ILE A 236 11.70 -12.72 19.88
CA ILE A 236 11.24 -12.26 21.19
C ILE A 236 10.27 -11.10 20.98
N GLN A 237 9.05 -11.24 21.53
CA GLN A 237 8.09 -10.17 21.67
C GLN A 237 8.05 -9.73 23.14
N LEU A 238 8.29 -8.44 23.40
CA LEU A 238 7.98 -7.78 24.66
C LEU A 238 6.69 -6.98 24.46
N GLU A 239 5.59 -7.43 25.02
CA GLU A 239 4.30 -6.73 25.05
C GLU A 239 4.17 -6.06 26.43
N VAL A 240 4.17 -4.72 26.45
CA VAL A 240 4.14 -3.92 27.67
C VAL A 240 2.71 -3.44 27.91
N LEU A 241 2.13 -3.84 29.04
CA LEU A 241 0.74 -3.56 29.36
C LEU A 241 0.48 -2.07 29.63
N PRO A 242 -0.79 -1.61 29.55
CA PRO A 242 -1.18 -0.26 29.90
C PRO A 242 -0.83 0.09 31.35
N THR A 243 -0.45 1.35 31.59
CA THR A 243 -0.21 1.91 32.92
C THR A 243 -0.95 3.25 33.07
N ASN A 244 -1.09 3.75 34.30
CA ASN A 244 -1.64 5.09 34.54
C ASN A 244 -0.82 6.22 33.85
N ARG A 245 0.44 5.94 33.49
CA ARG A 245 1.33 6.87 32.77
C ARG A 245 1.18 6.76 31.24
N LEU A 246 1.00 5.55 30.73
CA LEU A 246 0.86 5.21 29.31
C LEU A 246 -0.33 4.25 29.16
N PRO A 247 -1.57 4.76 28.95
CA PRO A 247 -2.79 3.96 29.02
C PRO A 247 -3.10 3.24 27.70
N TYR A 248 -2.09 2.59 27.11
CA TYR A 248 -2.21 1.86 25.85
C TYR A 248 -1.25 0.67 25.79
N GLU A 249 -1.67 -0.37 25.08
CA GLU A 249 -0.86 -1.54 24.77
C GLU A 249 0.19 -1.18 23.72
N ARG A 250 1.42 -1.65 23.93
CA ARG A 250 2.56 -1.45 23.03
C ARG A 250 3.44 -2.69 23.06
N ALA A 251 3.88 -3.18 21.90
CA ALA A 251 4.81 -4.29 21.85
C ALA A 251 5.97 -4.03 20.88
N THR A 252 7.11 -4.63 21.19
CA THR A 252 8.25 -4.75 20.28
C THR A 252 8.47 -6.22 19.98
N THR A 253 8.75 -6.56 18.72
CA THR A 253 9.09 -7.91 18.28
C THR A 253 10.40 -7.90 17.49
N VAL A 254 11.40 -8.64 17.98
CA VAL A 254 12.68 -8.79 17.29
C VAL A 254 12.86 -10.25 16.89
N PHE A 255 12.97 -10.49 15.58
CA PHE A 255 13.45 -11.74 15.02
C PHE A 255 14.93 -11.59 14.65
N ARG A 256 15.78 -12.49 15.16
CA ARG A 256 17.24 -12.49 14.93
C ARG A 256 17.68 -13.89 14.53
N SER A 257 18.49 -14.00 13.48
CA SER A 257 19.09 -15.27 13.03
C SER A 257 20.59 -15.13 12.90
N ARG A 258 21.36 -16.21 13.01
CA ARG A 258 22.83 -16.15 12.85
C ARG A 258 23.29 -15.81 11.44
N ALA A 259 22.42 -15.94 10.44
CA ALA A 259 22.75 -15.81 9.02
C ALA A 259 22.25 -14.50 8.38
N GLY A 260 21.61 -13.60 9.14
CA GLY A 260 21.02 -12.39 8.59
C GLY A 260 20.84 -11.27 9.62
N GLN A 261 20.59 -10.06 9.12
CA GLN A 261 20.29 -8.91 9.97
C GLN A 261 19.00 -9.13 10.78
N PRO A 262 18.88 -8.54 11.99
CA PRO A 262 17.65 -8.64 12.76
C PRO A 262 16.51 -7.94 12.02
N LYS A 263 15.30 -8.51 12.11
CA LYS A 263 14.05 -7.86 11.74
C LYS A 263 13.41 -7.34 13.01
N GLU A 264 13.29 -6.03 13.10
CA GLU A 264 12.88 -5.32 14.30
C GLU A 264 11.58 -4.57 13.99
N ASN A 265 10.51 -4.98 14.65
CA ASN A 265 9.18 -4.44 14.48
C ASN A 265 8.67 -3.89 15.83
N GLY A 266 7.77 -2.91 15.77
CA GLY A 266 6.99 -2.49 16.92
C GLY A 266 5.52 -2.30 16.55
N ASN A 267 4.65 -2.30 17.55
CA ASN A 267 3.26 -1.93 17.39
C ASN A 267 2.69 -1.27 18.65
N PHE A 268 1.58 -0.56 18.51
CA PHE A 268 0.75 -0.10 19.61
C PHE A 268 -0.70 0.13 19.16
N SER A 269 -1.63 0.09 20.12
CA SER A 269 -3.06 0.27 19.88
C SER A 269 -3.60 1.49 20.62
N LEU A 270 -4.09 2.49 19.90
CA LEU A 270 -4.83 3.61 20.49
C LEU A 270 -6.32 3.35 20.34
N LYS A 271 -7.08 3.33 21.45
CA LYS A 271 -8.53 3.11 21.41
C LYS A 271 -9.28 4.39 21.82
N ASN A 272 -10.44 4.65 21.21
CA ASN A 272 -11.30 5.82 21.48
C ASN A 272 -10.66 7.20 21.24
N TYR A 273 -9.65 7.34 20.37
CA TYR A 273 -9.04 8.65 20.06
C TYR A 273 -10.09 9.60 19.45
N ALA A 274 -10.35 10.72 20.10
CA ALA A 274 -11.38 11.67 19.67
C ALA A 274 -10.83 12.69 18.68
N ILE A 275 -11.55 12.93 17.58
CA ILE A 275 -11.15 13.85 16.51
C ILE A 275 -12.38 14.59 15.96
N ASN A 276 -12.23 15.87 15.63
CA ASN A 276 -13.23 16.59 14.84
C ASN A 276 -12.80 16.60 13.36
N HIS A 277 -13.33 15.67 12.59
CA HIS A 277 -13.14 15.54 11.14
C HIS A 277 -14.42 14.93 10.57
N GLN A 278 -15.07 15.60 9.63
CA GLN A 278 -16.46 15.31 9.24
C GLN A 278 -17.42 15.30 10.47
N GLY A 279 -17.16 16.18 11.44
CA GLY A 279 -17.80 16.18 12.77
C GLY A 279 -17.03 15.37 13.82
N LEU A 280 -17.59 15.28 15.03
CA LEU A 280 -16.95 14.59 16.16
C LEU A 280 -17.03 13.07 15.99
N ASN A 281 -15.87 12.45 15.75
CA ASN A 281 -15.69 11.02 15.57
C ASN A 281 -14.74 10.45 16.63
N LYS A 282 -14.77 9.13 16.81
CA LYS A 282 -13.80 8.36 17.60
C LYS A 282 -13.11 7.33 16.73
N LEU A 283 -11.81 7.17 16.92
CA LEU A 283 -10.97 6.21 16.21
C LEU A 283 -10.43 5.13 17.16
N ASN A 284 -10.33 3.92 16.64
CA ASN A 284 -9.31 2.98 17.08
C ASN A 284 -8.20 2.96 16.01
N LEU A 285 -6.94 3.07 16.43
CA LEU A 285 -5.76 3.09 15.56
C LEU A 285 -4.83 1.96 16.00
N ASP A 286 -4.71 0.94 15.16
CA ASP A 286 -3.81 -0.19 15.39
C ASP A 286 -2.61 -0.04 14.43
N VAL A 287 -1.45 0.26 15.00
CA VAL A 287 -0.26 0.77 14.31
C VAL A 287 0.85 -0.27 14.38
N ASP A 288 1.27 -0.80 13.24
CA ASP A 288 2.45 -1.66 13.10
C ASP A 288 3.56 -0.91 12.37
N TYR A 289 4.82 -1.06 12.79
CA TYR A 289 5.97 -0.45 12.10
C TYR A 289 7.20 -1.35 12.13
N GLN A 290 8.07 -1.16 11.14
CA GLN A 290 9.31 -1.90 10.97
C GLN A 290 10.49 -0.93 10.84
N TYR A 291 11.59 -1.21 11.53
CA TYR A 291 12.84 -0.45 11.43
C TYR A 291 13.69 -0.86 10.22
N LYS A 292 14.55 0.05 9.74
CA LYS A 292 15.58 -0.27 8.74
C LYS A 292 16.64 -1.19 9.36
N PRO A 293 17.10 -2.23 8.65
CA PRO A 293 18.13 -3.14 9.17
C PRO A 293 19.42 -2.39 9.54
N GLY A 294 19.93 -2.64 10.75
CA GLY A 294 21.25 -2.15 11.17
C GLY A 294 21.30 -0.71 11.69
N ILE A 295 20.18 -0.07 11.99
CA ILE A 295 20.19 1.30 12.54
C ILE A 295 20.91 1.39 13.92
N PRO A 296 21.63 2.49 14.20
CA PRO A 296 22.27 2.74 15.50
C PRO A 296 21.27 2.79 16.67
N PRO A 297 21.65 2.38 17.90
CA PRO A 297 20.77 2.43 19.08
C PRO A 297 20.19 3.81 19.40
N ASN A 298 20.91 4.88 19.03
CA ASN A 298 20.49 6.28 19.19
C ASN A 298 19.61 6.80 18.05
N GLU A 299 19.24 5.96 17.07
CA GLU A 299 18.38 6.31 15.92
C GLU A 299 17.05 5.52 15.92
N TYR A 300 16.71 4.85 17.02
CA TYR A 300 15.38 4.26 17.24
C TYR A 300 14.39 5.34 17.70
N PRO A 301 13.43 5.76 16.86
CA PRO A 301 12.20 6.36 17.34
C PRO A 301 11.46 5.34 18.22
N ASP A 302 11.16 5.71 19.45
CA ASP A 302 10.31 4.94 20.36
C ASP A 302 8.83 5.07 19.95
N SER A 303 7.97 4.20 20.49
CA SER A 303 6.51 4.33 20.30
C SER A 303 5.97 5.74 20.65
N LEU A 304 6.60 6.49 21.56
CA LEU A 304 6.17 7.85 21.94
C LEU A 304 6.44 8.89 20.85
N SER A 305 7.52 8.77 20.07
CA SER A 305 7.82 9.65 18.95
C SER A 305 6.82 9.46 17.81
N ILE A 306 6.52 8.20 17.46
CA ILE A 306 5.51 7.84 16.46
C ILE A 306 4.11 8.30 16.92
N LEU A 307 3.77 8.11 18.20
CA LEU A 307 2.54 8.64 18.81
C LEU A 307 2.45 10.16 18.70
N LYS A 308 3.54 10.90 18.96
CA LYS A 308 3.59 12.37 18.80
C LYS A 308 3.40 12.78 17.35
N SER A 309 3.93 12.05 16.37
CA SER A 309 3.66 12.29 14.94
C SER A 309 2.17 12.09 14.60
N ILE A 310 1.54 11.02 15.10
CA ILE A 310 0.10 10.77 14.92
C ILE A 310 -0.73 11.91 15.52
N ASP A 311 -0.50 12.26 16.78
CA ASP A 311 -1.30 13.28 17.48
C ASP A 311 -1.11 14.67 16.87
N ASN A 312 0.12 15.06 16.52
CA ASN A 312 0.38 16.33 15.82
C ASN A 312 -0.27 16.39 14.43
N PHE A 313 -0.43 15.25 13.75
CA PHE A 313 -1.07 15.20 12.45
C PHE A 313 -2.59 15.26 12.56
N LEU A 314 -3.20 14.44 13.42
CA LEU A 314 -4.65 14.34 13.57
C LEU A 314 -5.26 15.58 14.25
N SER A 315 -4.64 16.10 15.31
CA SER A 315 -5.14 17.31 16.03
C SER A 315 -5.07 18.60 15.20
N LYS A 316 -4.30 18.61 14.11
CA LYS A 316 -4.07 19.77 13.23
C LYS A 316 -4.50 19.49 11.79
N TYR A 317 -5.29 18.44 11.56
CA TYR A 317 -5.65 18.01 10.21
C TYR A 317 -6.50 19.08 9.52
N PRO A 318 -6.03 19.73 8.44
CA PRO A 318 -6.56 21.02 8.01
C PRO A 318 -7.80 20.94 7.12
N ASN A 319 -8.30 19.74 6.80
CA ASN A 319 -9.28 19.55 5.73
C ASN A 319 -10.40 18.57 6.11
N GLU A 320 -11.48 19.06 6.72
CA GLU A 320 -12.69 18.28 7.04
C GLU A 320 -13.39 17.67 5.80
N THR A 321 -13.00 18.04 4.57
CA THR A 321 -13.56 17.49 3.32
C THR A 321 -12.74 16.36 2.68
N ASP A 322 -11.59 15.97 3.25
CA ASP A 322 -10.93 14.72 2.84
C ASP A 322 -11.69 13.49 3.37
N PHE A 323 -11.76 12.42 2.58
CA PHE A 323 -12.22 11.11 3.05
C PHE A 323 -11.18 10.48 3.98
N TRP A 324 -11.60 9.57 4.87
CA TRP A 324 -10.72 8.93 5.86
C TRP A 324 -9.60 8.11 5.20
N GLU A 325 -9.88 7.65 3.99
CA GLU A 325 -8.97 7.11 3.00
C GLU A 325 -7.74 8.00 2.82
N ILE A 326 -7.98 9.26 2.50
CA ILE A 326 -6.97 10.27 2.23
C ILE A 326 -6.27 10.67 3.54
N VAL A 327 -7.00 10.70 4.67
CA VAL A 327 -6.44 10.95 6.01
C VAL A 327 -5.38 9.90 6.36
N ASN A 328 -5.67 8.60 6.26
CA ASN A 328 -4.71 7.55 6.61
C ASN A 328 -3.56 7.43 5.57
N LYS A 329 -3.88 7.63 4.28
CA LYS A 329 -2.88 7.72 3.20
C LYS A 329 -1.86 8.82 3.46
N LYS A 330 -2.29 10.00 3.93
CA LYS A 330 -1.40 11.12 4.31
C LYS A 330 -0.72 10.89 5.67
N LEU A 331 -1.41 10.31 6.67
CA LEU A 331 -0.87 10.01 7.99
C LEU A 331 0.37 9.11 7.92
N THR A 332 0.25 7.97 7.21
CA THR A 332 1.37 7.04 6.99
C THR A 332 2.56 7.70 6.28
N GLN A 333 2.31 8.61 5.32
CA GLN A 333 3.38 9.36 4.66
C GLN A 333 4.03 10.38 5.60
N ASN A 334 3.26 11.11 6.41
CA ASN A 334 3.81 12.10 7.34
C ASN A 334 4.70 11.42 8.40
N ILE A 335 4.28 10.28 8.95
CA ILE A 335 5.07 9.52 9.93
C ILE A 335 6.37 9.01 9.30
N LEU A 336 6.35 8.43 8.09
CA LEU A 336 7.59 8.00 7.41
C LEU A 336 8.50 9.18 7.04
N ASN A 337 7.95 10.35 6.72
CA ASN A 337 8.74 11.56 6.45
C ASN A 337 9.43 12.10 7.72
N GLU A 338 8.77 11.98 8.88
CA GLU A 338 9.30 12.43 10.18
C GLU A 338 10.24 11.39 10.84
N ASN A 339 10.07 10.10 10.52
CA ASN A 339 10.80 8.99 11.17
C ASN A 339 11.63 8.21 10.13
N SER A 340 12.77 8.80 9.74
CA SER A 340 13.62 8.32 8.63
C SER A 340 14.26 6.93 8.83
N SER A 341 14.35 6.43 10.07
CA SER A 341 14.87 5.11 10.41
C SER A 341 13.83 3.98 10.36
N LEU A 342 12.54 4.30 10.18
CA LEU A 342 11.52 3.30 9.82
C LEU A 342 11.72 2.85 8.36
N ALA A 343 11.53 1.55 8.10
CA ALA A 343 11.47 0.96 6.76
C ALA A 343 10.02 0.87 6.24
N ALA A 344 9.06 0.60 7.14
CA ALA A 344 7.65 0.50 6.79
C ALA A 344 6.74 0.88 7.97
N ILE A 345 5.51 1.26 7.64
CA ILE A 345 4.42 1.45 8.59
C ILE A 345 3.11 0.89 8.00
N LYS A 346 2.28 0.30 8.85
CA LYS A 346 0.89 -0.07 8.58
C LYS A 346 0.02 0.57 9.66
N ILE A 347 -1.09 1.17 9.26
CA ILE A 347 -2.09 1.71 10.17
C ILE A 347 -3.46 1.19 9.76
N ASP A 348 -4.08 0.45 10.67
CA ASP A 348 -5.49 0.07 10.60
C ASP A 348 -6.27 1.13 11.41
N LEU A 349 -6.78 2.14 10.72
CA LEU A 349 -7.61 3.22 11.27
C LEU A 349 -9.07 2.81 11.16
N ASN A 350 -9.71 2.50 12.28
CA ASN A 350 -11.13 2.17 12.38
C ASN A 350 -11.91 3.37 12.94
N VAL A 351 -12.78 3.97 12.11
CA VAL A 351 -13.73 5.00 12.54
C VAL A 351 -14.94 4.32 13.16
N LEU A 352 -15.17 4.58 14.45
CA LEU A 352 -16.23 3.94 15.23
C LEU A 352 -17.64 4.44 14.82
N PRO A 353 -18.71 3.69 15.17
CA PRO A 353 -20.08 4.07 14.87
C PRO A 353 -20.45 5.40 15.56
N SER A 354 -21.25 6.20 14.86
CA SER A 354 -21.79 7.47 15.37
C SER A 354 -23.32 7.43 15.38
N GLN A 355 -23.96 8.48 15.93
CA GLN A 355 -25.42 8.63 15.84
C GLN A 355 -25.94 8.80 14.39
N THR A 356 -25.07 9.15 13.44
CA THR A 356 -25.40 9.36 12.03
C THR A 356 -24.96 8.21 11.11
N LEU A 357 -24.01 7.39 11.53
CA LEU A 357 -23.38 6.32 10.74
C LEU A 357 -23.13 5.09 11.63
N PRO A 358 -24.07 4.13 11.70
CA PRO A 358 -24.13 3.09 12.75
C PRO A 358 -23.20 1.87 12.53
N TYR A 359 -22.22 1.95 11.63
CA TYR A 359 -21.37 0.83 11.20
C TYR A 359 -19.87 1.14 11.40
N ASN A 360 -19.03 0.12 11.57
CA ASN A 360 -17.56 0.29 11.64
C ASN A 360 -16.98 0.55 10.25
N ARG A 361 -15.85 1.26 10.18
CA ARG A 361 -15.22 1.70 8.93
C ARG A 361 -13.70 1.64 9.05
N THR A 362 -13.06 0.63 8.46
CA THR A 362 -11.62 0.41 8.60
C THR A 362 -10.84 0.77 7.34
N SER A 363 -9.99 1.78 7.48
CA SER A 363 -8.89 2.09 6.57
C SER A 363 -7.66 1.27 6.95
N LYS A 364 -7.12 0.45 6.04
CA LYS A 364 -5.87 -0.29 6.26
C LYS A 364 -4.83 0.11 5.23
N VAL A 365 -3.94 1.02 5.63
CA VAL A 365 -2.87 1.55 4.77
C VAL A 365 -1.53 1.00 5.22
N THR A 366 -0.84 0.29 4.33
CA THR A 366 0.57 -0.12 4.50
C THR A 366 1.44 0.67 3.53
N ARG A 367 2.53 1.25 4.02
CA ARG A 367 3.47 2.07 3.24
C ARG A 367 4.91 1.70 3.59
N THR A 368 5.75 1.48 2.59
CA THR A 368 7.20 1.27 2.75
C THR A 368 7.97 2.51 2.31
N GLN A 369 9.10 2.82 2.95
CA GLN A 369 10.05 3.79 2.41
C GLN A 369 10.58 3.32 1.04
N PRO A 370 10.81 4.24 0.08
CA PRO A 370 11.66 3.97 -1.08
C PRO A 370 13.12 3.71 -0.67
N SER A 371 13.88 3.04 -1.54
CA SER A 371 15.33 2.83 -1.35
C SER A 371 16.13 4.13 -1.39
N ASN A 372 15.67 5.14 -2.13
CA ASN A 372 16.17 6.52 -2.09
C ASN A 372 15.04 7.50 -1.70
N PRO A 373 14.91 7.91 -0.42
CA PRO A 373 13.86 8.83 0.05
C PRO A 373 13.83 10.20 -0.61
N GLN A 374 14.97 10.78 -0.97
CA GLN A 374 14.99 12.02 -1.76
C GLN A 374 14.81 11.77 -3.26
N GLY A 375 14.76 10.51 -3.68
CA GLY A 375 14.61 10.11 -5.07
C GLY A 375 15.81 10.44 -5.96
N THR A 376 15.65 10.14 -7.24
CA THR A 376 16.55 10.57 -8.33
C THR A 376 15.73 11.48 -9.24
N PHE A 377 16.34 12.52 -9.80
CA PHE A 377 15.64 13.45 -10.69
C PHE A 377 16.33 13.62 -12.05
N LEU A 378 15.51 13.98 -13.03
CA LEU A 378 15.88 14.32 -14.39
C LEU A 378 15.73 15.83 -14.60
N VAL A 379 16.63 16.41 -15.38
CA VAL A 379 16.59 17.82 -15.78
C VAL A 379 16.51 17.93 -17.30
N GLY A 380 15.46 18.58 -17.80
CA GLY A 380 15.25 18.90 -19.22
C GLY A 380 16.15 20.07 -19.61
N ASN A 381 17.22 19.77 -20.33
CA ASN A 381 18.35 20.67 -20.53
C ASN A 381 18.23 21.38 -21.88
N THR A 382 17.32 22.35 -21.99
CA THR A 382 16.79 22.86 -23.26
C THR A 382 17.86 23.23 -24.28
N ARG A 383 18.99 23.89 -23.90
CA ARG A 383 20.06 24.21 -24.87
C ARG A 383 21.13 23.12 -25.03
N GLY A 384 21.22 22.18 -24.09
CA GLY A 384 22.04 20.97 -24.24
C GLY A 384 21.41 19.91 -25.16
N ASN A 385 20.11 20.03 -25.45
CA ASN A 385 19.30 19.07 -26.23
C ASN A 385 19.26 17.65 -25.63
N ASN A 386 19.61 17.51 -24.34
CA ASN A 386 19.71 16.24 -23.63
C ASN A 386 18.92 16.26 -22.31
N VAL A 387 18.89 15.12 -21.62
CA VAL A 387 18.36 15.01 -20.25
C VAL A 387 19.45 14.51 -19.31
N LEU A 388 19.68 15.25 -18.23
CA LEU A 388 20.69 14.94 -17.22
C LEU A 388 20.03 14.34 -15.97
N ARG A 389 20.65 13.32 -15.37
CA ARG A 389 20.15 12.63 -14.16
C ARG A 389 21.00 12.94 -12.95
N PHE A 390 20.35 13.32 -11.85
CA PHE A 390 20.97 13.73 -10.58
C PHE A 390 20.40 12.95 -9.40
N ASP A 391 21.22 12.73 -8.37
CA ASP A 391 20.75 12.20 -7.09
C ASP A 391 20.07 13.29 -6.24
N GLY A 392 18.87 13.02 -5.72
CA GLY A 392 18.09 13.95 -4.91
C GLY A 392 18.64 14.18 -3.50
N SER A 393 19.49 13.27 -2.99
CA SER A 393 20.13 13.41 -1.67
C SER A 393 21.35 14.34 -1.71
N THR A 394 22.21 14.14 -2.71
CA THR A 394 23.56 14.73 -2.81
C THR A 394 23.75 15.73 -3.94
N GLY A 395 22.80 15.89 -4.86
CA GLY A 395 22.89 16.83 -5.98
C GLY A 395 23.95 16.47 -7.03
N ASN A 396 24.61 15.31 -6.89
CA ASN A 396 25.61 14.85 -7.83
C ASN A 396 24.98 14.46 -9.17
N LEU A 397 25.61 14.88 -10.28
CA LEU A 397 25.29 14.38 -11.61
C LEU A 397 25.69 12.90 -11.70
N LEU A 398 24.71 12.03 -11.94
CA LEU A 398 24.90 10.59 -12.08
C LEU A 398 25.20 10.20 -13.52
N SER A 399 24.50 10.79 -14.50
CA SER A 399 24.67 10.49 -15.93
C SER A 399 24.00 11.54 -16.82
N GLU A 400 24.46 11.65 -18.07
CA GLU A 400 23.56 12.00 -19.16
C GLU A 400 22.64 10.78 -19.41
N PHE A 401 21.34 10.96 -19.30
CA PHE A 401 20.35 9.87 -19.28
C PHE A 401 19.64 9.69 -20.62
N ILE A 402 19.35 10.79 -21.30
CA ILE A 402 18.92 10.77 -22.70
C ILE A 402 19.89 11.66 -23.47
N PRO A 403 20.81 11.09 -24.28
CA PRO A 403 21.83 11.85 -24.99
C PRO A 403 21.27 12.81 -26.04
N ALA A 404 22.01 13.88 -26.32
CA ALA A 404 21.65 14.87 -27.33
C ALA A 404 21.38 14.21 -28.71
N GLY A 405 20.24 14.53 -29.32
CA GLY A 405 19.83 13.99 -30.62
C GLY A 405 19.26 12.57 -30.60
N SER A 406 19.21 11.88 -29.44
CA SER A 406 18.47 10.62 -29.29
C SER A 406 17.01 10.81 -29.73
N GLY A 407 16.49 9.99 -30.65
CA GLY A 407 15.13 10.15 -31.19
C GLY A 407 14.85 11.46 -31.97
N GLY A 408 15.87 12.29 -32.22
CA GLY A 408 15.70 13.66 -32.70
C GLY A 408 15.47 14.70 -31.59
N LEU A 409 15.77 14.39 -30.33
CA LEU A 409 15.58 15.28 -29.19
C LEU A 409 16.25 16.64 -29.40
N SER A 410 15.43 17.69 -29.33
CA SER A 410 15.85 19.09 -29.42
C SER A 410 14.97 19.96 -28.52
N SER A 411 15.57 20.97 -27.87
CA SER A 411 14.88 21.84 -26.90
C SER A 411 13.98 21.11 -25.89
N PRO A 412 14.48 20.11 -25.13
CA PRO A 412 13.68 19.37 -24.14
C PRO A 412 13.23 20.26 -22.98
N ASP A 413 11.93 20.48 -22.86
CA ASP A 413 11.34 21.28 -21.77
C ASP A 413 10.63 20.39 -20.74
N THR A 414 9.30 20.18 -20.79
CA THR A 414 8.64 19.30 -19.81
C THR A 414 9.02 17.83 -20.03
N ILE A 415 9.39 17.18 -18.91
CA ILE A 415 9.58 15.74 -18.77
C ILE A 415 8.41 15.22 -17.93
N LEU A 416 7.68 14.22 -18.40
CA LEU A 416 6.54 13.62 -17.73
C LEU A 416 6.67 12.09 -17.71
N PHE A 417 6.64 11.46 -16.53
CA PHE A 417 6.41 10.02 -16.44
C PHE A 417 4.92 9.72 -16.69
N GLY A 418 4.62 8.74 -17.53
CA GLY A 418 3.28 8.41 -18.00
C GLY A 418 3.05 6.90 -18.17
N PRO A 419 2.00 6.49 -18.88
CA PRO A 419 1.70 5.08 -19.12
C PRO A 419 2.86 4.33 -19.81
N ASP A 420 3.07 3.08 -19.40
CA ASP A 420 3.94 2.12 -20.09
C ASP A 420 3.46 1.93 -21.54
N GLY A 421 4.34 2.23 -22.49
CA GLY A 421 4.14 2.05 -23.91
C GLY A 421 4.89 0.87 -24.52
N ASN A 422 5.78 0.23 -23.76
CA ASN A 422 6.72 -0.80 -24.24
C ASN A 422 6.37 -2.21 -23.73
N GLY A 423 5.70 -2.31 -22.58
CA GLY A 423 5.19 -3.54 -21.97
C GLY A 423 6.06 -4.15 -20.87
N ASP A 424 7.10 -3.47 -20.37
CA ASP A 424 7.97 -3.94 -19.28
C ASP A 424 7.38 -3.73 -17.87
N GLY A 425 6.23 -3.08 -17.76
CA GLY A 425 5.58 -2.75 -16.50
C GLY A 425 6.25 -1.60 -15.76
N LYS A 426 6.84 -0.63 -16.47
CA LYS A 426 7.46 0.58 -15.92
C LYS A 426 6.90 1.84 -16.61
N PRO A 427 6.67 2.96 -15.88
CA PRO A 427 6.19 4.20 -16.49
C PRO A 427 7.21 4.77 -17.49
N ASP A 428 6.81 4.96 -18.75
CA ASP A 428 7.66 5.61 -19.77
C ASP A 428 7.74 7.14 -19.55
N ILE A 429 8.77 7.76 -20.15
CA ILE A 429 9.01 9.20 -20.10
C ILE A 429 8.57 9.84 -21.41
N TYR A 430 7.71 10.85 -21.31
CA TYR A 430 7.18 11.66 -22.41
C TYR A 430 7.81 13.06 -22.33
N ILE A 431 8.43 13.54 -23.41
CA ILE A 431 9.20 14.79 -23.42
C ILE A 431 8.71 15.75 -24.50
N ALA A 432 8.42 16.99 -24.11
CA ALA A 432 8.11 18.09 -25.01
C ALA A 432 9.39 18.53 -25.73
N SER A 433 9.39 18.47 -27.07
CA SER A 433 10.58 18.71 -27.90
C SER A 433 10.26 19.57 -29.13
N GLY A 434 11.26 20.29 -29.63
CA GLY A 434 11.21 21.09 -30.84
C GLY A 434 10.87 22.58 -30.63
N ASP A 435 11.07 23.36 -31.70
CA ASP A 435 10.83 24.81 -31.74
C ASP A 435 10.27 25.31 -33.10
N LYS A 436 9.87 24.38 -33.99
CA LYS A 436 9.21 24.62 -35.29
C LYS A 436 7.84 23.94 -35.30
N PRO A 437 6.89 24.31 -36.19
CA PRO A 437 5.64 23.56 -36.35
C PRO A 437 5.89 22.05 -36.56
N GLY A 438 5.05 21.19 -36.00
CA GLY A 438 5.19 19.73 -36.06
C GLY A 438 5.25 19.20 -37.49
N ASN A 439 4.31 19.66 -38.32
CA ASN A 439 4.21 19.39 -39.76
C ASN A 439 5.31 20.01 -40.66
N SER A 440 6.33 20.65 -40.10
CA SER A 440 7.32 21.40 -40.89
C SER A 440 8.39 20.54 -41.57
N GLY A 441 8.49 19.24 -41.21
CA GLY A 441 9.56 18.35 -41.67
C GLY A 441 10.98 18.74 -41.23
N GLN A 442 11.14 19.76 -40.38
CA GLN A 442 12.45 20.28 -39.97
C GLN A 442 13.07 19.44 -38.83
N PRO A 443 14.41 19.44 -38.66
CA PRO A 443 15.08 18.68 -37.59
C PRO A 443 14.65 19.04 -36.16
N THR A 444 14.08 20.24 -35.95
CA THR A 444 13.51 20.70 -34.67
C THR A 444 11.99 20.93 -34.73
N ALA A 445 11.30 20.19 -35.61
CA ALA A 445 9.85 20.11 -35.63
C ALA A 445 9.28 19.67 -34.28
N SER A 446 8.16 20.28 -33.88
CA SER A 446 7.52 20.02 -32.58
C SER A 446 7.00 18.60 -32.47
N ALA A 447 7.32 17.95 -31.35
CA ALA A 447 6.91 16.58 -31.07
C ALA A 447 6.80 16.33 -29.56
N VAL A 448 6.12 15.25 -29.19
CA VAL A 448 6.27 14.61 -27.89
C VAL A 448 6.98 13.28 -28.11
N LEU A 449 8.21 13.19 -27.64
CA LEU A 449 9.08 12.03 -27.81
C LEU A 449 8.99 11.13 -26.58
N ARG A 450 8.86 9.82 -26.79
CA ARG A 450 8.74 8.82 -25.71
C ARG A 450 10.02 8.01 -25.55
N TYR A 451 10.39 7.78 -24.29
CA TYR A 451 11.59 7.06 -23.87
C TYR A 451 11.26 6.05 -22.78
N ASP A 452 11.95 4.93 -22.85
CA ASP A 452 12.01 3.87 -21.86
C ASP A 452 12.37 4.45 -20.49
N GLY A 453 11.42 4.36 -19.55
CA GLY A 453 11.50 5.08 -18.27
C GLY A 453 12.60 4.62 -17.32
N VAL A 454 13.25 3.48 -17.59
CA VAL A 454 14.34 2.92 -16.79
C VAL A 454 15.70 3.19 -17.41
N SER A 455 15.82 3.07 -18.74
CA SER A 455 17.11 3.14 -19.46
C SER A 455 17.35 4.44 -20.23
N GLY A 456 16.32 5.25 -20.48
CA GLY A 456 16.43 6.46 -21.32
C GLY A 456 16.53 6.17 -22.82
N ARG A 457 16.34 4.92 -23.24
CA ARG A 457 16.30 4.51 -24.66
C ARG A 457 15.06 5.10 -25.35
N PHE A 458 15.25 5.67 -26.55
CA PHE A 458 14.14 6.15 -27.37
C PHE A 458 13.21 4.99 -27.79
N ILE A 459 11.89 5.22 -27.69
CA ILE A 459 10.86 4.30 -28.16
C ILE A 459 10.31 4.82 -29.49
N ASP A 460 9.62 5.95 -29.48
CA ASP A 460 8.95 6.53 -30.64
C ASP A 460 8.59 8.03 -30.48
N LYS A 461 8.10 8.63 -31.58
CA LYS A 461 7.38 9.91 -31.54
C LYS A 461 5.93 9.62 -31.13
N PHE A 462 5.61 9.77 -29.85
CA PHE A 462 4.24 9.57 -29.37
C PHE A 462 3.28 10.59 -29.97
N VAL A 463 3.66 11.87 -30.02
CA VAL A 463 3.00 12.89 -30.86
C VAL A 463 4.02 13.40 -31.87
N GLY A 464 3.72 13.30 -33.15
CA GLY A 464 4.60 13.77 -34.22
C GLY A 464 4.03 13.52 -35.60
N ASP A 465 4.47 14.33 -36.55
CA ASP A 465 4.10 14.27 -37.96
C ASP A 465 4.70 13.04 -38.65
N ASN A 466 3.91 12.35 -39.48
CA ASN A 466 4.39 11.26 -40.33
C ASN A 466 4.77 11.81 -41.72
N PRO A 467 6.07 11.92 -42.06
CA PRO A 467 6.50 12.52 -43.33
C PRO A 467 6.15 11.69 -44.60
N ASN A 468 5.38 10.62 -44.45
CA ASN A 468 4.88 9.76 -45.53
C ASN A 468 3.38 9.96 -45.81
N THR A 469 2.66 10.75 -44.99
CA THR A 469 1.26 11.14 -45.20
C THR A 469 1.16 12.60 -45.65
N THR A 470 -0.05 13.05 -45.97
CA THR A 470 -0.38 14.47 -46.22
C THR A 470 -1.37 15.00 -45.18
N ALA A 471 -1.49 14.32 -44.04
CA ALA A 471 -2.33 14.70 -42.92
C ALA A 471 -1.42 15.19 -41.80
N ASP A 472 -1.81 16.27 -41.13
CA ASP A 472 -1.08 16.79 -39.98
C ASP A 472 -1.52 16.01 -38.73
N GLU A 473 -0.82 14.92 -38.40
CA GLU A 473 -1.12 14.15 -37.19
C GLU A 473 -0.72 14.89 -35.89
N THR A 474 -0.09 16.07 -35.98
CA THR A 474 0.23 16.93 -34.84
C THR A 474 -0.87 17.93 -34.50
N GLY A 475 -1.91 18.06 -35.33
CA GLY A 475 -2.95 19.07 -35.15
C GLY A 475 -2.41 20.51 -35.17
N GLY A 476 -1.29 20.76 -35.84
CA GLY A 476 -0.62 22.06 -35.89
C GLY A 476 0.27 22.40 -34.68
N LEU A 477 0.68 21.40 -33.88
CA LEU A 477 1.50 21.60 -32.67
C LEU A 477 2.74 22.47 -32.94
N SER A 478 2.96 23.50 -32.11
CA SER A 478 4.10 24.40 -32.25
C SER A 478 4.64 24.87 -30.90
N ARG A 479 5.91 24.52 -30.64
CA ARG A 479 6.66 24.75 -29.39
C ARG A 479 5.92 24.18 -28.16
N PRO A 480 5.83 22.85 -28.02
CA PRO A 480 5.24 22.23 -26.84
C PRO A 480 6.01 22.63 -25.58
N TYR A 481 5.28 22.97 -24.52
CA TYR A 481 5.84 23.06 -23.16
C TYR A 481 5.17 22.02 -22.25
N GLY A 482 4.03 22.34 -21.65
CA GLY A 482 3.31 21.47 -20.72
C GLY A 482 2.72 20.21 -21.37
N LEU A 483 2.71 19.13 -20.60
CA LEU A 483 2.16 17.82 -20.93
C LEU A 483 1.37 17.29 -19.73
N ALA A 484 0.19 16.69 -19.94
CA ALA A 484 -0.49 15.91 -18.90
C ALA A 484 -1.39 14.80 -19.47
N PHE A 485 -1.49 13.68 -18.75
CA PHE A 485 -2.53 12.68 -18.98
C PHE A 485 -3.75 13.00 -18.10
N GLY A 486 -4.94 12.96 -18.70
CA GLY A 486 -6.21 13.12 -18.00
C GLY A 486 -6.80 11.79 -17.54
N ALA A 487 -7.62 11.83 -16.49
CA ALA A 487 -8.39 10.67 -16.02
C ALA A 487 -9.49 10.22 -17.01
N ASP A 488 -9.73 11.00 -18.07
CA ASP A 488 -10.55 10.65 -19.23
C ASP A 488 -9.82 9.75 -20.26
N GLY A 489 -8.55 9.44 -20.02
CA GLY A 489 -7.72 8.63 -20.93
C GLY A 489 -7.14 9.42 -22.11
N ASN A 490 -7.24 10.76 -22.11
CA ASN A 490 -6.65 11.62 -23.13
C ASN A 490 -5.32 12.24 -22.65
N PHE A 491 -4.55 12.73 -23.60
CA PHE A 491 -3.28 13.42 -23.38
C PHE A 491 -3.38 14.86 -23.88
N TYR A 492 -2.92 15.80 -23.07
CA TYR A 492 -3.11 17.24 -23.26
C TYR A 492 -1.74 17.93 -23.37
N VAL A 493 -1.58 18.81 -24.36
CA VAL A 493 -0.31 19.49 -24.66
C VAL A 493 -0.54 21.00 -24.83
N SER A 494 0.26 21.82 -24.15
CA SER A 494 0.31 23.27 -24.37
C SER A 494 1.09 23.58 -25.64
N SER A 495 0.39 24.05 -26.68
CA SER A 495 0.98 24.52 -27.94
C SER A 495 1.21 26.04 -27.84
N PHE A 496 2.37 26.42 -27.30
CA PHE A 496 2.68 27.81 -26.93
C PHE A 496 2.65 28.77 -28.13
N LEU A 497 3.10 28.32 -29.31
CA LEU A 497 3.09 29.15 -30.53
C LEU A 497 1.80 29.04 -31.36
N THR A 498 0.72 28.44 -30.83
CA THR A 498 -0.62 28.50 -31.44
C THR A 498 -1.73 28.98 -30.50
N ASP A 499 -1.41 29.44 -29.27
CA ASP A 499 -2.38 29.86 -28.25
C ASP A 499 -3.45 28.78 -27.96
N GLN A 500 -3.04 27.52 -27.85
CA GLN A 500 -3.94 26.36 -27.74
C GLN A 500 -3.49 25.31 -26.72
N ILE A 501 -4.49 24.60 -26.16
CA ILE A 501 -4.30 23.26 -25.61
C ILE A 501 -4.80 22.27 -26.66
N LEU A 502 -3.91 21.38 -27.13
CA LEU A 502 -4.21 20.32 -28.08
C LEU A 502 -4.43 19.00 -27.33
N ARG A 503 -5.39 18.19 -27.78
CA ARG A 503 -5.78 16.93 -27.15
C ARG A 503 -5.56 15.75 -28.09
N TYR A 504 -5.01 14.68 -27.52
CA TYR A 504 -4.61 13.46 -28.19
C TYR A 504 -5.14 12.24 -27.44
N ASN A 505 -5.23 11.09 -28.10
CA ASN A 505 -5.58 9.83 -27.44
C ASN A 505 -4.42 9.37 -26.53
N GLY A 506 -4.68 9.20 -25.23
CA GLY A 506 -3.63 8.93 -24.23
C GLY A 506 -2.94 7.57 -24.32
N LYS A 507 -3.40 6.66 -25.21
CA LYS A 507 -2.73 5.38 -25.49
C LYS A 507 -1.91 5.37 -26.78
N THR A 508 -2.30 6.18 -27.77
CA THR A 508 -1.76 6.11 -29.14
C THR A 508 -1.15 7.41 -29.65
N GLY A 509 -1.35 8.53 -28.94
CA GLY A 509 -0.84 9.84 -29.31
C GLY A 509 -1.50 10.48 -30.55
N GLN A 510 -2.50 9.82 -31.14
CA GLN A 510 -3.27 10.35 -32.26
C GLN A 510 -4.03 11.62 -31.85
N PHE A 511 -3.97 12.67 -32.68
CA PHE A 511 -4.70 13.92 -32.46
C PHE A 511 -6.22 13.69 -32.45
N ILE A 512 -6.92 14.36 -31.52
CA ILE A 512 -8.38 14.34 -31.39
C ILE A 512 -8.95 15.70 -31.80
N ASP A 513 -8.61 16.75 -31.03
CA ASP A 513 -9.13 18.11 -31.24
C ASP A 513 -8.32 19.19 -30.50
N VAL A 514 -8.68 20.45 -30.77
CA VAL A 514 -8.26 21.61 -29.98
C VAL A 514 -9.20 21.73 -28.78
N PHE A 515 -8.74 21.30 -27.59
CA PHE A 515 -9.53 21.38 -26.36
C PHE A 515 -9.87 22.83 -25.97
N ALA A 516 -8.90 23.74 -26.10
CA ALA A 516 -9.09 25.15 -25.77
C ALA A 516 -8.16 26.07 -26.58
N THR A 517 -8.56 27.33 -26.77
CA THR A 517 -7.77 28.35 -27.49
C THR A 517 -7.91 29.73 -26.83
N GLY A 518 -6.88 30.56 -26.93
CA GLY A 518 -6.81 31.88 -26.28
C GLY A 518 -7.66 32.97 -26.92
N LYS A 519 -8.13 32.79 -28.17
CA LYS A 519 -9.00 33.74 -28.89
C LYS A 519 -8.48 35.19 -29.00
N GLN A 520 -7.19 35.41 -28.70
CA GLN A 520 -6.53 36.73 -28.63
C GLN A 520 -7.24 37.73 -27.69
N GLN A 521 -7.75 37.26 -26.54
CA GLN A 521 -8.51 38.06 -25.57
C GLN A 521 -7.96 37.94 -24.14
N ALA A 522 -8.24 38.93 -23.29
CA ALA A 522 -7.97 38.84 -21.85
C ALA A 522 -8.74 37.66 -21.22
N GLY A 523 -8.10 36.93 -20.29
CA GLY A 523 -8.63 35.67 -19.76
C GLY A 523 -8.48 34.46 -20.68
N GLY A 524 -7.84 34.60 -21.84
CA GLY A 524 -7.50 33.51 -22.75
C GLY A 524 -6.12 32.88 -22.51
N LEU A 525 -5.92 31.71 -23.12
CA LEU A 525 -4.63 31.00 -23.30
C LEU A 525 -3.65 31.81 -24.16
N ASN A 526 -3.14 32.91 -23.61
CA ASN A 526 -2.19 33.81 -24.26
C ASN A 526 -0.76 33.32 -23.97
N GLY A 527 -0.17 32.54 -24.88
CA GLY A 527 1.10 31.85 -24.69
C GLY A 527 1.04 30.81 -23.57
N PRO A 528 0.31 29.69 -23.72
CA PRO A 528 0.20 28.65 -22.70
C PRO A 528 1.53 27.92 -22.49
N ASN A 529 1.99 27.84 -21.24
CA ASN A 529 3.24 27.20 -20.85
C ASN A 529 2.98 25.79 -20.30
N ASN A 530 2.84 25.62 -18.97
CA ASN A 530 2.63 24.31 -18.34
C ASN A 530 1.13 24.04 -18.12
N LEU A 531 0.76 22.78 -17.94
CA LEU A 531 -0.59 22.34 -17.63
C LEU A 531 -0.56 21.13 -16.69
N LEU A 532 -1.52 21.02 -15.77
CA LEU A 532 -1.70 19.83 -14.93
C LEU A 532 -3.16 19.62 -14.54
N PHE A 533 -3.55 18.36 -14.32
CA PHE A 533 -4.78 18.02 -13.62
C PHE A 533 -4.53 18.05 -12.11
N ALA A 534 -5.29 18.86 -11.39
CA ALA A 534 -5.11 19.03 -9.95
C ALA A 534 -6.00 18.05 -9.14
N PRO A 535 -5.79 17.92 -7.81
CA PRO A 535 -6.59 17.05 -6.95
C PRO A 535 -8.08 17.40 -6.80
N ASP A 536 -8.61 18.36 -7.54
CA ASP A 536 -10.04 18.68 -7.65
C ASP A 536 -10.68 18.15 -8.95
N GLY A 537 -9.88 17.52 -9.83
CA GLY A 537 -10.32 17.01 -11.12
C GLY A 537 -10.32 18.03 -12.27
N ASN A 538 -9.95 19.29 -12.01
CA ASN A 538 -9.88 20.33 -13.05
C ASN A 538 -8.47 20.43 -13.67
N LEU A 539 -8.42 21.01 -14.87
CA LEU A 539 -7.20 21.28 -15.62
C LEU A 539 -6.73 22.72 -15.36
N TYR A 540 -5.56 22.86 -14.75
CA TYR A 540 -4.89 24.15 -14.54
C TYR A 540 -3.88 24.41 -15.66
N VAL A 541 -3.75 25.65 -16.11
CA VAL A 541 -2.81 26.07 -17.18
C VAL A 541 -2.14 27.39 -16.84
N THR A 542 -0.82 27.51 -16.99
CA THR A 542 -0.10 28.79 -16.92
C THR A 542 -0.02 29.48 -18.26
N THR A 543 -0.12 30.81 -18.28
CA THR A 543 0.02 31.63 -19.49
C THR A 543 1.08 32.72 -19.32
N GLN A 544 1.71 33.11 -20.44
CA GLN A 544 2.71 34.17 -20.50
C GLN A 544 2.11 35.57 -20.72
N GLY A 545 0.90 35.67 -21.27
CA GLY A 545 0.28 36.96 -21.65
C GLY A 545 0.66 37.45 -23.05
N SER A 546 1.31 36.61 -23.86
CA SER A 546 1.63 36.85 -25.27
C SER A 546 0.56 36.31 -26.22
N VAL A 547 0.45 36.88 -27.41
CA VAL A 547 -0.39 36.34 -28.50
C VAL A 547 0.51 35.71 -29.56
N ALA A 548 0.16 34.53 -30.04
CA ALA A 548 0.86 33.86 -31.13
C ALA A 548 0.63 34.58 -32.47
N ARG A 549 1.71 35.06 -33.10
CA ARG A 549 1.71 35.69 -34.43
C ARG A 549 2.94 35.22 -35.23
N ASP A 550 2.74 34.72 -36.45
CA ASP A 550 3.79 34.28 -37.38
C ASP A 550 4.87 33.38 -36.75
N GLY A 551 4.45 32.44 -35.89
CA GLY A 551 5.35 31.53 -35.17
C GLY A 551 6.19 32.20 -34.08
N LYS A 552 5.72 33.31 -33.51
CA LYS A 552 6.38 34.07 -32.43
C LYS A 552 5.37 34.52 -31.37
N ALA A 553 5.86 34.75 -30.16
CA ALA A 553 5.11 35.40 -29.10
C ALA A 553 5.15 36.93 -29.29
N ASP A 554 3.99 37.56 -29.36
CA ASP A 554 3.83 39.02 -29.44
C ASP A 554 3.14 39.56 -28.17
N PHE A 555 3.78 40.54 -27.52
CA PHE A 555 3.31 41.16 -26.29
C PHE A 555 2.53 42.46 -26.54
N SER A 556 2.30 42.88 -27.79
CA SER A 556 1.66 44.16 -28.13
C SER A 556 0.25 44.34 -27.56
N ALA A 557 -0.41 43.24 -27.15
CA ALA A 557 -1.75 43.25 -26.55
C ALA A 557 -1.75 43.59 -25.06
N GLY A 558 -0.60 43.48 -24.37
CA GLY A 558 -0.47 43.81 -22.95
C GLY A 558 -1.29 42.93 -22.01
N PHE A 559 -1.60 41.67 -22.39
CA PHE A 559 -2.35 40.76 -21.53
C PHE A 559 -1.50 40.29 -20.33
N ALA A 560 -2.16 40.03 -19.21
CA ALA A 560 -1.51 39.50 -18.01
C ALA A 560 -1.11 38.02 -18.20
N SER A 561 -0.01 37.62 -17.56
CA SER A 561 0.25 36.22 -17.24
C SER A 561 -0.74 35.74 -16.19
N GLN A 562 -1.35 34.57 -16.40
CA GLN A 562 -2.43 34.05 -15.57
C GLN A 562 -2.27 32.54 -15.31
N VAL A 563 -2.83 32.09 -14.19
CA VAL A 563 -3.24 30.69 -14.03
C VAL A 563 -4.71 30.62 -14.42
N LEU A 564 -5.01 29.85 -15.46
CA LEU A 564 -6.36 29.56 -15.91
C LEU A 564 -6.82 28.21 -15.36
N LEU A 565 -8.10 28.11 -15.05
CA LEU A 565 -8.77 26.91 -14.57
C LEU A 565 -9.78 26.47 -15.64
N TYR A 566 -9.73 25.20 -16.03
CA TYR A 566 -10.62 24.58 -17.00
C TYR A 566 -11.33 23.37 -16.39
N ASN A 567 -12.65 23.31 -16.51
CA ASN A 567 -13.37 22.07 -16.27
C ASN A 567 -13.29 21.16 -17.52
N PRO A 568 -12.66 19.97 -17.44
CA PRO A 568 -12.36 19.17 -18.64
C PRO A 568 -13.60 18.52 -19.29
N GLN A 569 -14.70 18.36 -18.57
CA GLN A 569 -15.93 17.78 -19.12
C GLN A 569 -16.77 18.78 -19.92
N THR A 570 -16.70 20.07 -19.59
CA THR A 570 -17.53 21.13 -20.20
C THR A 570 -16.75 22.16 -21.01
N GLY A 571 -15.41 22.19 -20.88
CA GLY A 571 -14.57 23.22 -21.48
C GLY A 571 -14.73 24.63 -20.87
N GLN A 572 -15.54 24.79 -19.81
CA GLN A 572 -15.71 26.07 -19.14
C GLN A 572 -14.41 26.51 -18.45
N SER A 573 -14.12 27.81 -18.52
CA SER A 573 -12.84 28.39 -18.09
C SER A 573 -13.00 29.60 -17.18
N SER A 574 -12.15 29.72 -16.16
CA SER A 574 -12.03 30.90 -15.31
C SER A 574 -10.56 31.26 -15.03
N ILE A 575 -10.32 32.46 -14.49
CA ILE A 575 -9.00 32.89 -14.03
C ILE A 575 -8.87 32.45 -12.56
N PHE A 576 -7.88 31.60 -12.26
CA PHE A 576 -7.56 31.19 -10.89
C PHE A 576 -6.64 32.20 -10.20
N ALA A 577 -5.63 32.70 -10.91
CA ALA A 577 -4.71 33.73 -10.41
C ALA A 577 -4.21 34.63 -11.54
N SER A 578 -4.01 35.92 -11.24
CA SER A 578 -3.48 36.91 -12.18
C SER A 578 -2.55 37.87 -11.42
N PRO A 579 -1.31 37.44 -11.08
CA PRO A 579 -0.47 38.13 -10.12
C PRO A 579 0.30 39.32 -10.69
N ASP A 580 0.57 40.31 -9.85
CA ASP A 580 1.48 41.43 -10.16
C ASP A 580 2.97 41.01 -10.20
N PRO A 581 3.82 41.74 -10.96
CA PRO A 581 5.27 41.56 -10.94
C PRO A 581 5.85 41.64 -9.53
N SER A 582 6.70 40.67 -9.15
CA SER A 582 7.42 40.73 -7.88
C SER A 582 8.35 41.95 -7.87
N PRO A 583 8.45 42.76 -6.78
CA PRO A 583 9.38 43.89 -6.70
C PRO A 583 10.86 43.53 -6.86
N ARG A 584 11.19 42.23 -6.88
CA ARG A 584 12.53 41.67 -7.11
C ARG A 584 12.71 41.09 -8.52
N SER A 585 11.65 41.10 -9.34
CA SER A 585 11.66 40.71 -10.75
C SER A 585 12.12 41.85 -11.67
N GLN A 586 12.28 41.55 -12.96
CA GLN A 586 12.61 42.52 -14.01
C GLN A 586 11.39 43.35 -14.48
N GLY A 587 10.34 43.47 -13.66
CA GLY A 587 9.16 44.30 -13.93
C GLY A 587 8.04 43.62 -14.72
N PHE A 588 8.12 42.31 -14.95
CA PHE A 588 7.08 41.52 -15.61
C PHE A 588 6.85 40.18 -14.88
N VAL A 589 5.75 39.50 -15.25
CA VAL A 589 5.43 38.12 -14.87
C VAL A 589 5.46 37.28 -16.14
N SER A 590 5.92 36.04 -16.05
CA SER A 590 5.76 35.02 -17.10
C SER A 590 5.57 33.66 -16.44
N LEU A 591 4.34 33.30 -16.08
CA LEU A 591 4.10 32.04 -15.35
C LEU A 591 4.45 30.84 -16.24
N LEU A 592 5.31 29.94 -15.74
CA LEU A 592 5.79 28.79 -16.50
C LEU A 592 5.46 27.48 -15.82
N GLY A 593 6.25 26.99 -14.87
CA GLY A 593 6.09 25.67 -14.26
C GLY A 593 4.98 25.61 -13.22
N MET A 594 4.40 24.42 -13.01
CA MET A 594 3.47 24.14 -11.92
C MET A 594 3.79 22.80 -11.25
N ALA A 595 3.47 22.71 -9.95
CA ALA A 595 3.43 21.46 -9.20
C ALA A 595 2.40 21.56 -8.06
N ILE A 596 1.78 20.44 -7.69
CA ILE A 596 0.92 20.35 -6.51
C ILE A 596 1.73 19.82 -5.33
N GLY A 597 1.64 20.48 -4.17
CA GLY A 597 2.33 20.05 -2.96
C GLY A 597 1.71 18.76 -2.39
N PRO A 598 2.49 17.67 -2.21
CA PRO A 598 1.92 16.37 -1.80
C PRO A 598 1.46 16.33 -0.33
N ALA A 599 1.94 17.27 0.50
CA ALA A 599 1.62 17.35 1.93
C ALA A 599 0.50 18.36 2.26
N ASP A 600 0.38 19.45 1.49
CA ASP A 600 -0.58 20.54 1.73
C ASP A 600 -1.73 20.58 0.71
N GLY A 601 -1.52 20.07 -0.50
CA GLY A 601 -2.47 20.16 -1.62
C GLY A 601 -2.48 21.53 -2.30
N ASP A 602 -1.52 22.42 -1.99
CA ASP A 602 -1.43 23.76 -2.56
C ASP A 602 -0.79 23.74 -3.97
N LEU A 603 -1.15 24.71 -4.81
CA LEU A 603 -0.57 24.89 -6.14
C LEU A 603 0.67 25.78 -6.08
N TYR A 604 1.81 25.23 -6.46
CA TYR A 604 3.07 25.95 -6.61
C TYR A 604 3.27 26.29 -8.09
N VAL A 605 3.57 27.56 -8.39
CA VAL A 605 3.72 28.08 -9.75
C VAL A 605 5.03 28.86 -9.84
N SER A 606 5.89 28.57 -10.82
CA SER A 606 7.09 29.38 -11.06
C SER A 606 6.75 30.58 -11.95
N ASP A 607 7.16 31.75 -11.50
CA ASP A 607 7.24 32.94 -12.33
C ASP A 607 8.60 32.92 -13.03
N PHE A 608 8.63 32.67 -14.34
CA PHE A 608 9.89 32.56 -15.10
C PHE A 608 10.78 33.78 -14.90
N ALA A 609 10.19 34.96 -14.67
CA ALA A 609 10.90 36.21 -14.43
C ALA A 609 11.56 36.31 -13.04
N ASN A 610 11.08 35.55 -12.04
CA ASN A 610 11.61 35.55 -10.66
C ASN A 610 11.06 34.36 -9.81
N ASP A 611 10.17 34.64 -8.84
CA ASP A 611 9.87 33.81 -7.66
C ASP A 611 8.97 32.58 -7.93
N ILE A 612 8.92 31.63 -7.00
CA ILE A 612 7.83 30.64 -6.94
C ILE A 612 6.69 31.21 -6.09
N ARG A 613 5.45 31.03 -6.54
CA ARG A 613 4.22 31.50 -5.89
C ARG A 613 3.40 30.28 -5.46
N ARG A 614 3.09 30.17 -4.17
CA ARG A 614 2.27 29.10 -3.59
C ARG A 614 0.86 29.63 -3.36
N TYR A 615 -0.14 29.01 -3.98
CA TYR A 615 -1.56 29.35 -3.88
C TYR A 615 -2.33 28.22 -3.20
N ASN A 616 -3.29 28.56 -2.35
CA ASN A 616 -4.18 27.55 -1.79
C ASN A 616 -5.21 27.10 -2.84
N LEU A 617 -5.13 25.83 -3.25
CA LEU A 617 -5.88 25.29 -4.38
C LEU A 617 -7.39 25.51 -4.27
N LYS A 618 -7.95 25.36 -3.05
CA LYS A 618 -9.39 25.46 -2.77
C LYS A 618 -9.92 26.90 -2.73
N SER A 619 -9.07 27.91 -2.50
CA SER A 619 -9.51 29.29 -2.30
C SER A 619 -8.87 30.33 -3.24
N GLY A 620 -7.89 29.94 -4.06
CA GLY A 620 -7.15 30.84 -4.96
C GLY A 620 -6.19 31.82 -4.25
N ASN A 621 -6.21 31.89 -2.92
CA ASN A 621 -5.40 32.84 -2.16
C ASN A 621 -3.91 32.52 -2.24
N LEU A 622 -3.08 33.55 -2.43
CA LEU A 622 -1.62 33.45 -2.34
C LEU A 622 -1.20 33.21 -0.88
N VAL A 623 -0.56 32.07 -0.62
CA VAL A 623 -0.10 31.64 0.71
C VAL A 623 1.33 32.12 0.99
N LYS A 624 2.24 31.96 0.02
CA LYS A 624 3.66 32.34 0.17
C LYS A 624 4.31 32.64 -1.18
N VAL A 625 5.31 33.51 -1.17
CA VAL A 625 6.23 33.73 -2.29
C VAL A 625 7.62 33.26 -1.83
N LEU A 626 8.28 32.45 -2.65
CA LEU A 626 9.53 31.77 -2.32
C LEU A 626 10.65 32.35 -3.20
N SER A 627 11.74 32.79 -2.56
CA SER A 627 12.85 33.42 -3.26
C SER A 627 13.65 32.41 -4.09
N THR A 628 13.70 32.64 -5.40
CA THR A 628 14.50 31.90 -6.38
C THR A 628 15.75 32.65 -6.83
N ASN A 629 15.91 33.92 -6.42
CA ASN A 629 17.07 34.72 -6.75
C ASN A 629 18.33 34.08 -6.14
N TYR A 630 19.20 33.52 -6.98
CA TYR A 630 20.48 32.91 -6.61
C TYR A 630 21.69 33.60 -7.27
N THR A 631 21.46 34.61 -8.12
CA THR A 631 22.53 35.44 -8.71
C THR A 631 23.00 36.56 -7.77
N ASP A 632 22.34 36.71 -6.61
CA ASP A 632 22.53 37.76 -5.60
C ASP A 632 22.49 39.20 -6.17
N THR A 633 21.68 39.42 -7.21
CA THR A 633 21.42 40.73 -7.83
C THR A 633 20.08 41.31 -7.41
N SER A 634 19.89 42.62 -7.60
CA SER A 634 18.58 43.28 -7.48
C SER A 634 18.33 44.19 -8.70
N PRO A 635 17.32 43.92 -9.56
CA PRO A 635 16.44 42.74 -9.54
C PRO A 635 17.19 41.42 -9.78
N SER A 636 16.50 40.29 -9.67
CA SER A 636 17.10 38.98 -9.96
C SER A 636 17.56 38.87 -11.42
N SER A 637 18.68 38.16 -11.60
CA SER A 637 19.27 37.87 -12.91
C SER A 637 19.28 36.37 -13.20
N ASN A 638 18.38 35.59 -12.58
CA ASN A 638 18.06 34.25 -13.04
C ASN A 638 16.61 34.15 -13.51
N TYR A 639 16.38 33.27 -14.48
CA TYR A 639 15.04 32.82 -14.85
C TYR A 639 14.80 31.39 -14.36
N VAL A 640 13.54 31.04 -14.12
CA VAL A 640 13.14 29.79 -13.45
C VAL A 640 12.28 28.93 -14.38
N GLY A 641 12.59 27.64 -14.44
CA GLY A 641 11.89 26.64 -15.24
C GLY A 641 10.78 25.93 -14.46
N GLY A 642 10.66 24.62 -14.67
CA GLY A 642 9.70 23.73 -14.02
C GLY A 642 9.94 23.51 -12.53
N LEU A 643 8.95 22.89 -11.91
CA LEU A 643 8.91 22.54 -10.49
C LEU A 643 8.61 21.05 -10.33
N ALA A 644 9.22 20.41 -9.33
CA ALA A 644 8.89 19.03 -8.96
C ALA A 644 9.09 18.80 -7.46
N PHE A 645 8.36 17.85 -6.89
CA PHE A 645 8.55 17.40 -5.51
C PHE A 645 9.30 16.06 -5.48
N SER A 646 10.23 15.90 -4.53
CA SER A 646 10.84 14.59 -4.24
C SER A 646 9.84 13.64 -3.55
N PRO A 647 10.11 12.32 -3.45
CA PRO A 647 9.20 11.36 -2.81
C PRO A 647 8.82 11.70 -1.36
N ILE A 648 9.73 12.30 -0.57
CA ILE A 648 9.42 12.81 0.79
C ILE A 648 8.87 14.25 0.81
N GLY A 649 8.60 14.86 -0.34
CA GLY A 649 7.92 16.16 -0.43
C GLY A 649 8.81 17.39 -0.24
N ASN A 650 10.10 17.35 -0.60
CA ASN A 650 10.88 18.58 -0.77
C ASN A 650 10.63 19.16 -2.17
N LEU A 651 10.48 20.49 -2.27
CA LEU A 651 10.27 21.19 -3.54
C LEU A 651 11.61 21.48 -4.21
N PHE A 652 11.72 21.15 -5.50
CA PHE A 652 12.86 21.45 -6.35
C PHE A 652 12.43 22.35 -7.51
N ALA A 653 13.33 23.24 -7.94
CA ALA A 653 13.15 24.10 -9.10
C ALA A 653 14.44 24.20 -9.90
N VAL A 654 14.34 24.20 -11.24
CA VAL A 654 15.47 24.49 -12.13
C VAL A 654 15.50 25.98 -12.49
N GLY A 655 16.67 26.54 -12.74
CA GLY A 655 16.81 27.90 -13.24
C GLY A 655 18.13 28.12 -13.97
N PHE A 656 18.28 29.28 -14.61
CA PHE A 656 19.52 29.67 -15.30
C PHE A 656 19.84 31.15 -15.18
N ASP A 657 21.13 31.46 -15.13
CA ASP A 657 21.68 32.81 -14.98
C ASP A 657 21.58 33.56 -16.32
N ASN A 658 20.74 34.61 -16.36
CA ASN A 658 20.45 35.40 -17.54
C ASN A 658 21.43 36.58 -17.75
N ARG A 659 22.44 36.75 -16.88
CA ARG A 659 23.49 37.75 -17.06
C ARG A 659 24.25 37.49 -18.37
N ALA A 660 24.53 38.54 -19.12
CA ALA A 660 25.10 38.44 -20.48
C ALA A 660 26.45 37.67 -20.55
N ASN A 661 27.20 37.65 -19.45
CA ASN A 661 28.48 36.98 -19.27
C ASN A 661 28.39 35.61 -18.55
N ALA A 662 27.19 35.17 -18.14
CA ALA A 662 26.96 33.90 -17.45
C ALA A 662 26.45 32.77 -18.37
N ASN A 663 26.38 33.01 -19.68
CA ASN A 663 26.10 32.01 -20.72
C ASN A 663 24.80 31.21 -20.60
N ASN A 664 23.85 31.57 -19.73
CA ASN A 664 22.67 30.74 -19.38
C ASN A 664 23.05 29.43 -18.66
N VAL A 665 24.12 29.46 -17.86
CA VAL A 665 24.49 28.37 -16.95
C VAL A 665 23.38 28.15 -15.92
N GLY A 666 22.98 26.89 -15.77
CA GLY A 666 21.86 26.46 -14.95
C GLY A 666 22.23 25.93 -13.57
N ALA A 667 21.29 26.04 -12.64
CA ALA A 667 21.36 25.56 -11.27
C ALA A 667 20.05 24.86 -10.87
N VAL A 668 20.06 24.14 -9.75
CA VAL A 668 18.87 23.53 -9.15
C VAL A 668 18.73 24.03 -7.71
N LEU A 669 17.55 24.55 -7.38
CA LEU A 669 17.18 25.06 -6.07
C LEU A 669 16.34 24.03 -5.31
N ARG A 670 16.41 24.03 -3.97
CA ARG A 670 15.64 23.12 -3.12
C ARG A 670 15.07 23.83 -1.88
N TYR A 671 13.84 23.48 -1.53
CA TYR A 671 13.08 24.03 -0.40
C TYR A 671 12.35 22.90 0.34
N ASN A 672 12.07 23.11 1.62
CA ASN A 672 11.13 22.28 2.38
C ASN A 672 9.72 22.48 1.79
N GLY A 673 9.06 21.43 1.32
CA GLY A 673 7.77 21.57 0.66
C GLY A 673 6.59 21.91 1.58
N LYS A 674 6.74 21.78 2.91
CA LYS A 674 5.70 22.11 3.89
C LYS A 674 5.77 23.56 4.33
N THR A 675 6.98 24.05 4.65
CA THR A 675 7.22 25.43 5.15
C THR A 675 7.63 26.42 4.07
N GLY A 676 8.18 25.95 2.95
CA GLY A 676 8.80 26.78 1.93
C GLY A 676 10.20 27.30 2.28
N GLU A 677 10.79 26.88 3.40
CA GLU A 677 12.13 27.35 3.78
C GLU A 677 13.23 26.72 2.89
N PRO A 678 14.26 27.47 2.47
CA PRO A 678 15.36 26.95 1.66
C PRO A 678 16.13 25.79 2.32
N LEU A 679 16.50 24.77 1.54
CA LEU A 679 17.24 23.58 1.99
C LEU A 679 18.49 23.36 1.12
N PRO A 680 19.62 24.03 1.41
CA PRO A 680 20.82 23.93 0.58
C PRO A 680 21.49 22.56 0.73
N ILE A 681 22.52 22.30 -0.08
CA ILE A 681 23.41 21.15 0.15
C ILE A 681 24.42 21.46 1.26
N SER A 682 24.58 20.57 2.23
CA SER A 682 25.43 20.79 3.42
C SER A 682 26.94 20.75 3.17
N SER A 683 27.38 20.29 1.99
CA SER A 683 28.79 20.03 1.67
C SER A 683 29.41 21.01 0.67
N ASN A 684 28.73 22.08 0.27
CA ASN A 684 29.21 23.01 -0.76
C ASN A 684 29.49 24.43 -0.18
N PRO A 685 30.76 24.88 -0.11
CA PRO A 685 31.11 26.18 0.47
C PRO A 685 30.82 27.39 -0.43
N LEU A 686 30.23 27.20 -1.61
CA LEU A 686 30.04 28.27 -2.61
C LEU A 686 28.76 29.11 -2.43
N SER A 687 27.81 28.72 -1.59
CA SER A 687 26.50 29.36 -1.52
C SER A 687 26.38 30.36 -0.35
N SER A 688 26.50 31.66 -0.67
CA SER A 688 25.87 32.76 0.09
C SER A 688 24.35 32.61 0.21
N ASN A 689 23.75 31.89 -0.73
CA ASN A 689 22.32 31.77 -0.94
C ASN A 689 21.79 30.40 -0.49
N SER A 690 20.91 30.37 0.52
CA SER A 690 20.43 29.13 1.15
C SER A 690 19.53 28.25 0.28
N SER A 691 19.18 28.65 -0.95
CA SER A 691 18.32 27.86 -1.84
C SER A 691 19.08 26.90 -2.77
N ILE A 692 20.38 27.09 -2.98
CA ILE A 692 21.16 26.34 -3.98
C ILE A 692 21.39 24.90 -3.51
N PHE A 693 20.98 23.93 -4.34
CA PHE A 693 21.21 22.50 -4.13
C PHE A 693 22.20 21.91 -5.14
N VAL A 694 21.98 22.14 -6.43
CA VAL A 694 23.00 21.92 -7.47
C VAL A 694 23.52 23.31 -7.90
N PRO A 695 24.83 23.58 -7.77
CA PRO A 695 25.40 24.87 -8.14
C PRO A 695 25.37 25.12 -9.66
N PRO A 696 25.57 26.36 -10.10
CA PRO A 696 25.76 26.69 -11.52
C PRO A 696 26.83 25.82 -12.21
N ASP A 697 26.44 24.90 -13.10
CA ASP A 697 27.35 24.05 -13.91
C ASP A 697 27.13 24.28 -15.42
N SER A 698 28.22 24.52 -16.15
CA SER A 698 28.32 24.52 -17.63
C SER A 698 27.58 23.41 -18.38
N LYS A 699 27.33 22.25 -17.74
CA LYS A 699 26.54 21.14 -18.30
C LYS A 699 25.04 21.44 -18.30
N LEU A 700 24.56 22.22 -17.33
CA LEU A 700 23.20 22.75 -17.29
C LEU A 700 23.14 24.00 -18.17
N GLN A 701 22.59 23.84 -19.36
CA GLN A 701 22.53 24.86 -20.41
C GLN A 701 21.08 25.27 -20.61
N ARG A 702 20.69 26.34 -19.92
CA ARG A 702 19.29 26.82 -19.85
C ARG A 702 18.30 25.67 -19.54
N PRO A 703 18.43 24.96 -18.41
CA PRO A 703 17.46 23.94 -18.01
C PRO A 703 16.07 24.55 -17.79
N ILE A 704 15.04 23.85 -18.25
CA ILE A 704 13.62 24.20 -18.08
C ILE A 704 12.83 23.04 -17.49
N GLY A 705 13.14 21.78 -17.83
CA GLY A 705 12.48 20.61 -17.27
C GLY A 705 13.02 20.19 -15.91
N ILE A 706 12.15 19.70 -15.03
CA ILE A 706 12.54 18.85 -13.90
C ILE A 706 11.44 17.83 -13.59
N ALA A 707 11.82 16.58 -13.33
CA ALA A 707 10.92 15.50 -12.90
C ALA A 707 11.67 14.52 -12.00
N PHE A 708 11.00 13.94 -10.99
CA PHE A 708 11.54 12.82 -10.21
C PHE A 708 11.16 11.49 -10.85
N PHE A 709 12.05 10.49 -10.76
CA PHE A 709 11.68 9.11 -11.03
C PHE A 709 10.56 8.66 -10.07
N PRO A 710 9.64 7.77 -10.50
CA PRO A 710 8.67 7.14 -9.61
C PRO A 710 9.35 6.49 -8.40
N SER A 711 8.72 6.66 -7.22
CA SER A 711 9.15 6.03 -5.97
C SER A 711 9.02 4.51 -6.06
N ASP A 712 10.06 3.77 -5.64
CA ASP A 712 10.00 2.31 -5.44
C ASP A 712 9.36 1.92 -4.09
N GLY A 713 9.14 2.90 -3.20
CA GLY A 713 8.38 2.73 -1.97
C GLY A 713 6.92 2.41 -2.25
N LYS A 714 6.51 1.19 -1.93
CA LYS A 714 5.16 0.66 -2.14
C LYS A 714 4.13 1.27 -1.20
N LEU A 715 2.91 1.35 -1.71
CA LEU A 715 1.69 1.70 -0.99
C LEU A 715 0.67 0.58 -1.22
N THR A 716 -0.02 0.14 -0.18
CA THR A 716 -1.07 -0.89 -0.25
C THR A 716 -2.24 -0.44 0.61
N GLU A 717 -3.43 -0.44 0.00
CA GLU A 717 -4.61 0.24 0.50
C GLU A 717 -5.79 -0.75 0.48
N LYS A 718 -6.15 -1.28 1.65
CA LYS A 718 -7.30 -2.17 1.85
C LYS A 718 -8.34 -1.48 2.72
N TRP A 719 -9.61 -1.72 2.43
CA TRP A 719 -10.73 -0.97 3.01
C TRP A 719 -11.83 -1.93 3.43
N ASN A 720 -12.55 -1.63 4.50
CA ASN A 720 -13.83 -2.26 4.77
C ASN A 720 -14.81 -1.38 5.53
N PHE A 721 -16.08 -1.72 5.41
CA PHE A 721 -17.11 -1.39 6.40
C PHE A 721 -17.88 -2.64 6.79
N THR A 722 -18.38 -2.68 8.03
CA THR A 722 -19.12 -3.85 8.55
C THR A 722 -20.42 -3.45 9.23
N ALA A 723 -21.50 -4.16 8.90
CA ALA A 723 -22.79 -4.06 9.57
C ALA A 723 -23.11 -5.38 10.29
N ALA A 724 -23.77 -5.29 11.43
CA ALA A 724 -24.15 -6.44 12.24
C ALA A 724 -25.62 -6.34 12.68
N ASN A 725 -26.31 -7.48 12.69
CA ASN A 725 -27.76 -7.57 12.89
C ASN A 725 -28.58 -6.66 11.94
N TYR A 726 -28.14 -6.55 10.68
CA TYR A 726 -28.80 -5.75 9.65
C TYR A 726 -30.10 -6.43 9.20
N PRO A 727 -31.29 -5.82 9.39
CA PRO A 727 -32.56 -6.46 9.08
C PRO A 727 -32.86 -6.39 7.57
N ILE A 728 -33.30 -7.51 6.99
CA ILE A 728 -33.67 -7.61 5.58
C ILE A 728 -34.93 -8.48 5.40
N ASN A 729 -35.81 -8.10 4.46
CA ASN A 729 -36.92 -8.93 4.01
C ASN A 729 -36.56 -9.61 2.69
N HIS A 730 -35.89 -10.75 2.77
CA HIS A 730 -35.52 -11.59 1.63
C HIS A 730 -35.63 -13.05 2.06
N GLN A 731 -36.40 -13.86 1.33
CA GLN A 731 -36.89 -15.17 1.80
C GLN A 731 -37.60 -15.09 3.17
N GLY A 732 -38.24 -13.94 3.47
CA GLY A 732 -38.79 -13.59 4.78
C GLY A 732 -37.86 -12.69 5.61
N LEU A 733 -38.24 -12.40 6.86
CA LEU A 733 -37.46 -11.52 7.74
C LEU A 733 -36.23 -12.25 8.28
N ASN A 734 -35.05 -11.83 7.82
CA ASN A 734 -33.73 -12.33 8.24
C ASN A 734 -32.88 -11.17 8.78
N ASN A 735 -31.81 -11.49 9.50
CA ASN A 735 -30.78 -10.53 9.92
C ASN A 735 -29.43 -10.93 9.33
N LEU A 736 -28.65 -9.96 8.87
CA LEU A 736 -27.32 -10.17 8.31
C LEU A 736 -26.21 -9.63 9.22
N ASN A 737 -25.10 -10.36 9.25
CA ASN A 737 -23.78 -9.77 9.54
C ASN A 737 -23.01 -9.72 8.22
N PHE A 738 -22.55 -8.56 7.78
CA PHE A 738 -21.81 -8.43 6.53
C PHE A 738 -20.58 -7.52 6.64
N ALA A 739 -19.57 -7.81 5.82
CA ALA A 739 -18.37 -7.00 5.62
C ALA A 739 -18.16 -6.76 4.12
N VAL A 740 -18.03 -5.50 3.72
CA VAL A 740 -17.71 -5.11 2.33
C VAL A 740 -16.27 -4.68 2.29
N ASN A 741 -15.37 -5.58 1.88
CA ASN A 741 -13.94 -5.33 1.74
C ASN A 741 -13.63 -4.87 0.31
N TYR A 742 -12.74 -3.90 0.13
CA TYR A 742 -12.32 -3.46 -1.22
C TYR A 742 -10.88 -2.95 -1.26
N GLN A 743 -10.34 -2.87 -2.47
CA GLN A 743 -9.02 -2.31 -2.78
C GLN A 743 -9.16 -1.36 -3.98
N TYR A 744 -8.38 -0.28 -3.99
CA TYR A 744 -8.36 0.65 -5.12
C TYR A 744 -7.40 0.19 -6.22
N LYS A 745 -7.53 0.81 -7.40
CA LYS A 745 -6.51 0.72 -8.46
C LYS A 745 -5.24 1.43 -7.99
N GLU A 746 -4.08 0.87 -8.35
CA GLU A 746 -2.79 1.46 -7.98
C GLU A 746 -2.64 2.85 -8.61
N GLY A 747 -2.08 3.80 -7.85
CA GLY A 747 -1.78 5.15 -8.33
C GLY A 747 -2.98 6.11 -8.46
N ILE A 748 -4.17 5.79 -7.94
CA ILE A 748 -5.31 6.72 -8.02
C ILE A 748 -5.07 8.06 -7.30
N GLN A 749 -5.56 9.11 -7.94
CA GLN A 749 -5.51 10.49 -7.46
C GLN A 749 -6.55 10.73 -6.37
N ASN A 750 -6.32 11.71 -5.50
CA ASN A 750 -7.15 11.87 -4.29
C ASN A 750 -8.65 12.16 -4.58
N TYR A 751 -8.99 12.81 -5.69
CA TYR A 751 -10.41 12.98 -6.11
C TYR A 751 -11.09 11.71 -6.64
N GLN A 752 -10.32 10.66 -6.95
CA GLN A 752 -10.84 9.40 -7.48
C GLN A 752 -11.25 8.43 -6.36
N TYR A 753 -10.97 8.76 -5.10
CA TYR A 753 -11.41 7.97 -3.96
C TYR A 753 -12.92 8.15 -3.75
N PRO A 754 -13.76 7.10 -3.88
CA PRO A 754 -15.11 7.15 -3.38
C PRO A 754 -15.10 7.19 -1.85
N ASP A 755 -15.99 8.00 -1.28
CA ASP A 755 -16.34 7.94 0.14
C ASP A 755 -17.07 6.62 0.44
N TYR A 756 -16.89 6.06 1.63
CA TYR A 756 -17.64 4.89 2.08
C TYR A 756 -19.13 5.20 2.23
N VAL A 757 -19.55 6.46 2.46
CA VAL A 757 -20.99 6.79 2.63
C VAL A 757 -21.80 6.49 1.36
N PRO A 758 -21.41 6.94 0.15
CA PRO A 758 -21.97 6.47 -1.12
C PRO A 758 -21.98 4.94 -1.28
N ILE A 759 -20.87 4.25 -0.98
CA ILE A 759 -20.78 2.79 -1.17
C ILE A 759 -21.76 2.09 -0.23
N TYR A 760 -21.74 2.41 1.07
CA TYR A 760 -22.69 1.87 2.04
C TYR A 760 -24.12 2.11 1.61
N LYS A 761 -24.48 3.33 1.16
CA LYS A 761 -25.83 3.64 0.69
C LYS A 761 -26.23 2.81 -0.52
N SER A 762 -25.33 2.60 -1.48
CA SER A 762 -25.58 1.71 -2.62
C SER A 762 -25.83 0.26 -2.19
N VAL A 763 -25.12 -0.23 -1.16
CA VAL A 763 -25.36 -1.55 -0.56
C VAL A 763 -26.69 -1.61 0.21
N ASP A 764 -27.00 -0.58 0.99
CA ASP A 764 -28.24 -0.43 1.76
C ASP A 764 -29.47 -0.38 0.84
N ASP A 765 -29.45 0.50 -0.17
CA ASP A 765 -30.48 0.61 -1.21
C ASP A 765 -30.65 -0.72 -1.97
N PHE A 766 -29.58 -1.47 -2.23
CA PHE A 766 -29.63 -2.78 -2.89
C PHE A 766 -30.27 -3.86 -2.02
N LEU A 767 -29.91 -3.95 -0.75
CA LEU A 767 -30.42 -4.96 0.18
C LEU A 767 -31.89 -4.67 0.55
N VAL A 768 -32.27 -3.39 0.72
CA VAL A 768 -33.65 -2.98 1.01
C VAL A 768 -34.58 -3.17 -0.20
N ASN A 769 -34.10 -2.93 -1.42
CA ASN A 769 -34.92 -2.96 -2.65
C ASN A 769 -34.55 -4.14 -3.57
N TYR A 770 -34.06 -5.25 -3.02
CA TYR A 770 -33.66 -6.42 -3.81
C TYR A 770 -34.87 -6.99 -4.58
N PRO A 771 -34.86 -7.07 -5.92
CA PRO A 771 -36.08 -7.23 -6.70
C PRO A 771 -36.66 -8.65 -6.70
N ASN A 772 -35.86 -9.65 -6.33
CA ASN A 772 -36.21 -11.07 -6.44
C ASN A 772 -36.16 -11.72 -5.04
N GLU A 773 -37.20 -11.58 -4.21
CA GLU A 773 -37.26 -12.14 -2.83
C GLU A 773 -37.08 -13.68 -2.73
N THR A 774 -36.91 -14.37 -3.86
CA THR A 774 -36.73 -15.83 -3.99
C THR A 774 -35.34 -16.27 -4.49
N ASP A 775 -34.48 -15.36 -4.96
CA ASP A 775 -33.09 -15.71 -5.31
C ASP A 775 -32.34 -16.26 -4.09
N PHE A 776 -31.37 -17.14 -4.31
CA PHE A 776 -30.51 -17.66 -3.25
C PHE A 776 -29.54 -16.58 -2.74
N TRP A 777 -29.08 -16.66 -1.49
CA TRP A 777 -28.18 -15.68 -0.88
C TRP A 777 -26.83 -15.59 -1.61
N GLU A 778 -26.46 -16.70 -2.24
CA GLU A 778 -25.38 -16.88 -3.19
C GLU A 778 -25.49 -15.89 -4.36
N ILE A 779 -26.69 -15.76 -4.93
CA ILE A 779 -27.00 -14.86 -6.03
C ILE A 779 -27.08 -13.42 -5.52
N VAL A 780 -27.64 -13.18 -4.33
CA VAL A 780 -27.66 -11.85 -3.69
C VAL A 780 -26.24 -11.30 -3.53
N ASN A 781 -25.31 -12.08 -2.96
CA ASN A 781 -23.92 -11.66 -2.75
C ASN A 781 -23.16 -11.51 -4.09
N LYS A 782 -23.36 -12.44 -5.04
CA LYS A 782 -22.79 -12.35 -6.40
C LYS A 782 -23.22 -11.07 -7.13
N ASN A 783 -24.50 -10.70 -7.02
CA ASN A 783 -25.04 -9.47 -7.62
C ASN A 783 -24.57 -8.21 -6.87
N LEU A 784 -24.44 -8.28 -5.54
CA LEU A 784 -23.93 -7.18 -4.71
C LEU A 784 -22.47 -6.81 -5.06
N THR A 785 -21.59 -7.79 -5.19
CA THR A 785 -20.21 -7.54 -5.65
C THR A 785 -20.14 -6.97 -7.07
N GLU A 786 -21.09 -7.30 -7.94
CA GLU A 786 -21.16 -6.73 -9.29
C GLU A 786 -21.55 -5.25 -9.24
N LYS A 787 -22.61 -4.90 -8.51
CA LYS A 787 -23.07 -3.51 -8.33
C LYS A 787 -21.99 -2.62 -7.70
N VAL A 788 -21.37 -3.06 -6.60
CA VAL A 788 -20.32 -2.29 -5.93
C VAL A 788 -19.14 -2.02 -6.87
N LEU A 789 -18.73 -3.01 -7.68
CA LEU A 789 -17.62 -2.86 -8.62
C LEU A 789 -17.97 -2.00 -9.84
N ALA A 790 -19.20 -2.12 -10.36
CA ALA A 790 -19.68 -1.35 -11.51
C ALA A 790 -19.87 0.15 -11.19
N GLU A 791 -20.37 0.48 -10.00
CA GLU A 791 -20.64 1.86 -9.59
C GLU A 791 -19.42 2.60 -9.05
N ASN A 792 -18.30 1.91 -8.80
CA ASN A 792 -17.08 2.51 -8.25
C ASN A 792 -15.85 2.24 -9.15
N PRO A 793 -15.68 2.97 -10.29
CA PRO A 793 -14.60 2.74 -11.24
C PRO A 793 -13.16 2.86 -10.72
N ALA A 794 -12.97 3.39 -9.51
CA ALA A 794 -11.67 3.47 -8.84
C ALA A 794 -11.29 2.19 -8.06
N ILE A 795 -12.25 1.30 -7.77
CA ILE A 795 -12.01 0.01 -7.12
C ILE A 795 -11.37 -0.96 -8.14
N SER A 796 -10.38 -1.72 -7.69
CA SER A 796 -9.71 -2.77 -8.47
C SER A 796 -10.28 -4.17 -8.16
N SER A 797 -10.66 -4.38 -6.90
CA SER A 797 -11.28 -5.61 -6.40
C SER A 797 -12.20 -5.33 -5.21
N VAL A 798 -13.28 -6.09 -5.09
CA VAL A 798 -14.20 -6.13 -3.95
C VAL A 798 -14.31 -7.57 -3.42
N THR A 799 -14.56 -7.74 -2.13
CA THR A 799 -14.89 -9.02 -1.50
C THR A 799 -15.93 -8.79 -0.43
N VAL A 800 -17.10 -9.40 -0.59
CA VAL A 800 -18.23 -9.26 0.33
C VAL A 800 -18.43 -10.56 1.09
N ASP A 801 -18.25 -10.47 2.40
CA ASP A 801 -18.58 -11.51 3.36
C ASP A 801 -20.01 -11.22 3.87
N LEU A 802 -20.94 -12.17 3.73
CA LEU A 802 -22.34 -12.02 4.13
C LEU A 802 -22.79 -13.30 4.84
N ASN A 803 -23.07 -13.20 6.14
CA ASN A 803 -23.64 -14.25 6.98
C ASN A 803 -25.13 -13.96 7.28
N VAL A 804 -25.99 -14.91 6.95
CA VAL A 804 -27.43 -14.92 7.24
C VAL A 804 -27.67 -15.63 8.58
N LEU A 805 -27.99 -14.84 9.60
CA LEU A 805 -28.14 -15.32 10.98
C LEU A 805 -29.28 -16.33 11.14
N PRO A 806 -29.28 -17.15 12.22
CA PRO A 806 -30.29 -18.19 12.43
C PRO A 806 -31.69 -17.61 12.66
N THR A 807 -32.71 -18.35 12.24
CA THR A 807 -34.12 -18.04 12.53
C THR A 807 -34.83 -19.22 13.16
N ASN A 808 -36.03 -19.00 13.72
CA ASN A 808 -36.89 -20.07 14.23
C ASN A 808 -37.34 -21.08 13.15
N GLN A 809 -37.13 -20.79 11.86
CA GLN A 809 -37.42 -21.69 10.74
C GLN A 809 -36.17 -22.39 10.20
N LEU A 810 -35.01 -21.72 10.25
CA LEU A 810 -33.72 -22.23 9.80
C LEU A 810 -32.67 -21.93 10.90
N PRO A 811 -32.50 -22.83 11.87
CA PRO A 811 -31.74 -22.57 13.11
C PRO A 811 -30.22 -22.74 12.92
N TYR A 812 -29.67 -22.19 11.83
CA TYR A 812 -28.24 -22.29 11.50
C TYR A 812 -27.70 -21.05 10.75
N ASP A 813 -26.44 -20.73 11.04
CA ASP A 813 -25.65 -19.72 10.31
C ASP A 813 -25.34 -20.20 8.88
N ARG A 814 -25.37 -19.27 7.93
CA ARG A 814 -25.07 -19.49 6.51
C ARG A 814 -24.25 -18.32 5.99
N SER A 815 -22.97 -18.54 5.73
CA SER A 815 -22.02 -17.51 5.29
C SER A 815 -21.65 -17.67 3.82
N SER A 816 -21.33 -16.52 3.22
CA SER A 816 -20.92 -16.40 1.84
C SER A 816 -19.78 -15.40 1.71
N THR A 817 -18.73 -15.77 0.98
CA THR A 817 -17.64 -14.88 0.60
C THR A 817 -17.54 -14.87 -0.93
N VAL A 818 -17.97 -13.76 -1.54
CA VAL A 818 -17.80 -13.55 -2.98
C VAL A 818 -16.74 -12.48 -3.20
N SER A 819 -15.73 -12.80 -4.00
CA SER A 819 -14.64 -11.92 -4.41
C SER A 819 -14.70 -11.66 -5.92
N ARG A 820 -14.57 -10.40 -6.32
CA ARG A 820 -14.67 -9.97 -7.72
C ARG A 820 -13.65 -8.90 -8.05
N THR A 821 -13.04 -9.01 -9.22
CA THR A 821 -11.95 -8.13 -9.69
C THR A 821 -12.30 -7.46 -11.02
N THR A 822 -11.71 -6.31 -11.29
CA THR A 822 -11.93 -5.54 -12.53
C THR A 822 -11.47 -6.22 -13.82
N ASN A 823 -10.64 -7.28 -13.74
CA ASN A 823 -10.29 -8.11 -14.88
C ASN A 823 -11.18 -9.37 -15.02
N GLY A 824 -12.32 -9.42 -14.31
CA GLY A 824 -13.33 -10.47 -14.46
C GLY A 824 -13.07 -11.75 -13.67
N LYS A 825 -12.00 -11.83 -12.86
CA LYS A 825 -11.85 -12.97 -11.95
C LYS A 825 -12.91 -12.89 -10.85
N LEU A 826 -13.68 -13.96 -10.74
CA LEU A 826 -14.64 -14.26 -9.69
C LEU A 826 -14.06 -15.38 -8.81
N GLY A 827 -14.31 -15.32 -7.50
CA GLY A 827 -13.96 -16.37 -6.55
C GLY A 827 -15.04 -16.46 -5.48
N GLU A 828 -15.59 -17.65 -5.27
CA GLU A 828 -16.83 -17.90 -4.53
C GLU A 828 -16.60 -19.02 -3.52
N ALA A 829 -16.81 -18.73 -2.23
CA ALA A 829 -16.71 -19.68 -1.14
C ALA A 829 -17.90 -19.54 -0.19
N TRP A 830 -18.36 -20.67 0.35
CA TRP A 830 -19.63 -20.77 1.06
C TRP A 830 -19.46 -21.67 2.28
N ASP A 831 -20.11 -21.33 3.39
CA ASP A 831 -20.19 -22.19 4.56
C ASP A 831 -21.57 -22.16 5.24
N PHE A 832 -21.92 -23.26 5.90
CA PHE A 832 -23.01 -23.27 6.87
C PHE A 832 -22.70 -24.25 7.99
N LYS A 833 -23.30 -24.03 9.17
CA LYS A 833 -22.98 -24.78 10.39
C LYS A 833 -24.24 -25.35 11.03
N ILE A 834 -24.26 -26.66 11.27
CA ILE A 834 -25.35 -27.34 11.98
C ILE A 834 -24.89 -27.60 13.43
N PRO A 835 -25.19 -26.71 14.41
CA PRO A 835 -24.79 -26.90 15.79
C PRO A 835 -25.71 -27.90 16.52
N ASN A 836 -25.14 -28.67 17.45
CA ASN A 836 -25.86 -29.58 18.35
C ASN A 836 -26.83 -30.58 17.66
N TYR A 837 -26.51 -31.08 16.46
CA TYR A 837 -27.31 -32.07 15.76
C TYR A 837 -27.32 -33.41 16.52
N SER A 838 -28.48 -33.81 17.07
CA SER A 838 -28.62 -35.06 17.82
C SER A 838 -28.79 -36.27 16.88
N ILE A 839 -27.94 -37.29 17.06
CA ILE A 839 -27.95 -38.53 16.26
C ILE A 839 -27.85 -39.76 17.18
N ALA A 840 -28.43 -40.89 16.74
CA ALA A 840 -28.37 -42.19 17.44
C ALA A 840 -27.17 -43.07 17.05
N HIS A 841 -26.14 -42.50 16.39
CA HIS A 841 -24.96 -43.22 15.91
C HIS A 841 -23.95 -43.47 17.03
N GLN A 842 -23.51 -44.73 17.21
CA GLN A 842 -22.74 -45.18 18.39
C GLN A 842 -23.42 -44.85 19.74
N GLY A 843 -24.76 -44.79 19.77
CA GLY A 843 -25.55 -44.27 20.88
C GLY A 843 -25.98 -42.81 20.67
N LEU A 844 -26.67 -42.21 21.65
CA LEU A 844 -27.10 -40.82 21.54
C LEU A 844 -25.91 -39.87 21.71
N ASN A 845 -25.53 -39.19 20.63
CA ASN A 845 -24.47 -38.19 20.56
C ASN A 845 -25.01 -36.89 19.93
N ASN A 846 -24.38 -35.76 20.22
CA ASN A 846 -24.65 -34.49 19.55
C ASN A 846 -23.43 -34.10 18.70
N LEU A 847 -23.67 -33.52 17.53
CA LEU A 847 -22.64 -33.10 16.59
C LEU A 847 -22.65 -31.59 16.38
N ASN A 848 -21.48 -30.98 16.19
CA ASN A 848 -21.39 -29.75 15.40
C ASN A 848 -20.87 -30.13 14.02
N ILE A 849 -21.56 -29.69 12.97
CA ILE A 849 -21.18 -29.97 11.58
C ILE A 849 -20.86 -28.63 10.90
N ASP A 850 -19.66 -28.48 10.35
CA ASP A 850 -19.20 -27.31 9.60
C ASP A 850 -18.97 -27.75 8.15
N VAL A 851 -19.74 -27.18 7.23
CA VAL A 851 -19.76 -27.56 5.81
C VAL A 851 -19.27 -26.38 4.99
N LYS A 852 -18.20 -26.55 4.21
CA LYS A 852 -17.64 -25.51 3.32
C LYS A 852 -17.54 -26.02 1.89
N TYR A 853 -17.80 -25.17 0.91
CA TYR A 853 -17.73 -25.57 -0.50
C TYR A 853 -17.39 -24.40 -1.45
N GLN A 854 -16.96 -24.76 -2.66
CA GLN A 854 -16.68 -23.81 -3.75
C GLN A 854 -17.33 -24.31 -5.05
N TYR A 855 -17.64 -23.39 -5.97
CA TYR A 855 -18.27 -23.69 -7.26
C TYR A 855 -17.28 -23.82 -8.40
N LYS A 856 -17.61 -24.65 -9.38
CA LYS A 856 -16.86 -24.78 -10.63
C LYS A 856 -16.85 -23.43 -11.38
N PRO A 857 -15.71 -22.98 -11.91
CA PRO A 857 -15.65 -21.71 -12.64
C PRO A 857 -16.63 -21.65 -13.81
N GLY A 858 -17.55 -20.67 -13.78
CA GLY A 858 -18.45 -20.38 -14.89
C GLY A 858 -19.84 -21.02 -14.84
N ILE A 859 -20.27 -21.61 -13.71
CA ILE A 859 -21.66 -22.10 -13.57
C ILE A 859 -22.71 -21.00 -13.79
N THR A 860 -23.84 -21.36 -14.39
CA THR A 860 -24.98 -20.48 -14.64
C THR A 860 -25.86 -20.33 -13.40
N GLN A 861 -26.69 -19.28 -13.34
CA GLN A 861 -27.59 -19.02 -12.19
C GLN A 861 -28.53 -20.21 -11.87
N ALA A 862 -28.88 -21.03 -12.87
CA ALA A 862 -29.73 -22.21 -12.68
C ALA A 862 -28.99 -23.44 -12.12
N GLU A 863 -27.66 -23.39 -12.03
CA GLU A 863 -26.81 -24.48 -11.54
C GLU A 863 -26.33 -24.28 -10.09
N TYR A 864 -26.66 -23.15 -9.46
CA TYR A 864 -26.37 -22.90 -8.05
C TYR A 864 -27.23 -23.80 -7.14
N PRO A 865 -26.65 -24.76 -6.40
CA PRO A 865 -27.37 -25.48 -5.36
C PRO A 865 -27.62 -24.56 -4.17
N ASP A 866 -28.88 -24.42 -3.78
CA ASP A 866 -29.28 -23.84 -2.51
C ASP A 866 -28.71 -24.69 -1.34
N PHE A 867 -28.29 -24.03 -0.26
CA PHE A 867 -27.84 -24.68 0.96
C PHE A 867 -28.93 -25.58 1.58
N VAL A 868 -30.23 -25.28 1.38
CA VAL A 868 -31.34 -26.07 1.93
C VAL A 868 -31.37 -27.50 1.37
N PRO A 869 -31.25 -27.76 0.05
CA PRO A 869 -30.94 -29.06 -0.52
C PRO A 869 -29.75 -29.80 0.13
N ILE A 870 -28.61 -29.12 0.32
CA ILE A 870 -27.39 -29.74 0.87
C ILE A 870 -27.64 -30.14 2.34
N TYR A 871 -28.16 -29.22 3.15
CA TYR A 871 -28.61 -29.46 4.52
C TYR A 871 -29.59 -30.64 4.62
N LYS A 872 -30.60 -30.70 3.76
CA LYS A 872 -31.57 -31.81 3.73
C LYS A 872 -30.92 -33.13 3.33
N SER A 873 -29.90 -33.15 2.47
CA SER A 873 -29.22 -34.41 2.12
C SER A 873 -28.27 -34.89 3.23
N ILE A 874 -27.72 -33.99 4.04
CA ILE A 874 -27.05 -34.31 5.31
C ILE A 874 -28.04 -34.91 6.30
N ASP A 875 -29.15 -34.23 6.59
CA ASP A 875 -30.16 -34.68 7.54
C ASP A 875 -30.70 -36.07 7.18
N ASN A 876 -31.14 -36.27 5.92
CA ASN A 876 -31.57 -37.59 5.43
C ASN A 876 -30.44 -38.63 5.48
N PHE A 877 -29.18 -38.27 5.22
CA PHE A 877 -28.06 -39.24 5.33
C PHE A 877 -27.79 -39.69 6.76
N LEU A 878 -27.90 -38.77 7.73
CA LEU A 878 -27.63 -39.04 9.14
C LEU A 878 -28.80 -39.79 9.80
N VAL A 879 -30.04 -39.50 9.39
CA VAL A 879 -31.25 -40.23 9.84
C VAL A 879 -31.30 -41.64 9.26
N ASP A 880 -31.02 -41.82 7.96
CA ASP A 880 -31.06 -43.12 7.28
C ASP A 880 -29.71 -43.89 7.32
N TYR A 881 -28.74 -43.50 8.17
CA TYR A 881 -27.41 -44.11 8.16
C TYR A 881 -27.47 -45.59 8.61
N PRO A 882 -27.14 -46.57 7.73
CA PRO A 882 -27.51 -47.97 7.96
C PRO A 882 -26.62 -48.72 8.97
N ASN A 883 -25.47 -48.15 9.35
CA ASN A 883 -24.41 -48.84 10.08
C ASN A 883 -24.05 -48.09 11.37
N GLU A 884 -24.89 -48.14 12.41
CA GLU A 884 -24.67 -47.44 13.71
C GLU A 884 -23.31 -47.73 14.41
N THR A 885 -22.56 -48.73 13.93
CA THR A 885 -21.24 -49.13 14.43
C THR A 885 -20.05 -48.50 13.69
N ASP A 886 -20.24 -47.87 12.53
CA ASP A 886 -19.12 -47.32 11.74
C ASP A 886 -18.37 -46.21 12.50
N LEU A 887 -17.09 -46.05 12.19
CA LEU A 887 -16.29 -44.95 12.72
C LEU A 887 -16.76 -43.60 12.15
N TRP A 888 -16.64 -42.52 12.92
CA TRP A 888 -17.11 -41.19 12.53
C TRP A 888 -16.40 -40.66 11.29
N GLU A 889 -15.15 -41.06 11.07
CA GLU A 889 -14.33 -40.79 9.90
C GLU A 889 -14.84 -41.52 8.65
N ILE A 890 -15.42 -42.72 8.81
CA ILE A 890 -16.05 -43.47 7.71
C ILE A 890 -17.40 -42.85 7.37
N LEU A 891 -18.22 -42.53 8.39
CA LEU A 891 -19.49 -41.82 8.21
C LEU A 891 -19.30 -40.47 7.53
N ASN A 892 -18.34 -39.66 7.98
CA ASN A 892 -18.03 -38.35 7.39
C ASN A 892 -17.54 -38.51 5.95
N LYS A 893 -16.61 -39.44 5.68
CA LYS A 893 -16.16 -39.72 4.32
C LYS A 893 -17.32 -40.10 3.39
N ASN A 894 -18.17 -41.03 3.82
CA ASN A 894 -19.34 -41.47 3.06
C ASN A 894 -20.33 -40.31 2.81
N LEU A 895 -20.45 -39.37 3.75
CA LEU A 895 -21.25 -38.14 3.59
C LEU A 895 -20.64 -37.21 2.53
N THR A 896 -19.35 -36.86 2.65
CA THR A 896 -18.69 -35.94 1.71
C THR A 896 -18.67 -36.50 0.28
N GLU A 897 -18.37 -37.79 0.11
CA GLU A 897 -18.44 -38.46 -1.21
C GLU A 897 -19.87 -38.42 -1.80
N LYS A 898 -20.90 -38.69 -0.98
CA LYS A 898 -22.30 -38.62 -1.40
C LYS A 898 -22.71 -37.20 -1.81
N LEU A 899 -22.41 -36.19 -0.99
CA LEU A 899 -22.82 -34.81 -1.26
C LEU A 899 -22.11 -34.22 -2.48
N LEU A 900 -20.80 -34.47 -2.65
CA LEU A 900 -20.06 -34.00 -3.82
C LEU A 900 -20.59 -34.65 -5.10
N ALA A 901 -20.89 -35.96 -5.09
CA ALA A 901 -21.50 -36.66 -6.22
C ALA A 901 -22.95 -36.19 -6.53
N GLN A 902 -23.69 -35.71 -5.54
CA GLN A 902 -25.04 -35.17 -5.72
C GLN A 902 -25.08 -33.74 -6.26
N ASN A 903 -24.02 -32.95 -6.05
CA ASN A 903 -23.98 -31.52 -6.39
C ASN A 903 -22.88 -31.25 -7.44
N PRO A 904 -23.08 -31.61 -8.72
CA PRO A 904 -22.03 -31.57 -9.75
C PRO A 904 -21.47 -30.18 -10.06
N ALA A 905 -22.16 -29.11 -9.63
CA ALA A 905 -21.70 -27.72 -9.70
C ALA A 905 -20.58 -27.37 -8.70
N LEU A 906 -20.36 -28.19 -7.65
CA LEU A 906 -19.27 -27.99 -6.70
C LEU A 906 -17.92 -28.34 -7.31
N ASP A 907 -16.91 -27.52 -7.08
CA ASP A 907 -15.50 -27.79 -7.41
C ASP A 907 -14.78 -28.45 -6.23
N SER A 908 -15.20 -28.15 -5.00
CA SER A 908 -14.72 -28.78 -3.77
C SER A 908 -15.75 -28.73 -2.65
N LEU A 909 -15.65 -29.67 -1.71
CA LEU A 909 -16.49 -29.79 -0.54
C LEU A 909 -15.66 -30.28 0.66
N GLU A 910 -15.75 -29.57 1.78
CA GLU A 910 -15.20 -29.94 3.08
C GLU A 910 -16.33 -30.10 4.10
N ILE A 911 -16.25 -31.18 4.89
CA ILE A 911 -17.13 -31.40 6.04
C ILE A 911 -16.28 -31.72 7.27
N SER A 912 -16.43 -30.88 8.30
CA SER A 912 -16.00 -31.20 9.66
C SER A 912 -17.18 -31.72 10.46
N ILE A 913 -17.04 -32.87 11.10
CA ILE A 913 -17.96 -33.40 12.11
C ILE A 913 -17.22 -33.45 13.44
N GLU A 914 -17.60 -32.55 14.36
CA GLU A 914 -17.20 -32.59 15.76
C GLU A 914 -18.25 -33.39 16.56
N VAL A 915 -17.81 -34.44 17.25
CA VAL A 915 -18.63 -35.25 18.16
C VAL A 915 -18.46 -34.70 19.57
N LEU A 916 -19.53 -34.13 20.12
CA LEU A 916 -19.49 -33.47 21.43
C LEU A 916 -19.33 -34.46 22.59
N PRO A 917 -18.72 -34.06 23.72
CA PRO A 917 -18.54 -34.92 24.89
C PRO A 917 -19.84 -35.48 25.44
N THR A 918 -19.79 -36.71 25.95
CA THR A 918 -20.91 -37.35 26.65
C THR A 918 -20.49 -37.85 28.03
N ASN A 919 -21.47 -38.13 28.89
CA ASN A 919 -21.26 -38.77 30.21
C ASN A 919 -20.55 -40.15 30.15
N LYS A 920 -20.39 -40.74 28.95
CA LYS A 920 -19.63 -41.99 28.73
C LYS A 920 -18.26 -41.74 28.10
N LEU A 921 -18.10 -40.68 27.32
CA LEU A 921 -16.89 -40.33 26.57
C LEU A 921 -16.67 -38.81 26.72
N PRO A 922 -15.96 -38.37 27.78
CA PRO A 922 -15.91 -36.96 28.19
C PRO A 922 -14.80 -36.18 27.44
N TYR A 923 -14.67 -36.39 26.14
CA TYR A 923 -13.65 -35.76 25.30
C TYR A 923 -14.16 -35.54 23.87
N GLU A 924 -13.83 -34.37 23.32
CA GLU A 924 -14.13 -33.99 21.94
C GLU A 924 -13.36 -34.88 20.94
N ARG A 925 -13.98 -35.13 19.79
CA ARG A 925 -13.36 -35.80 18.63
C ARG A 925 -13.88 -35.14 17.37
N ALA A 926 -12.99 -34.81 16.44
CA ALA A 926 -13.37 -34.24 15.15
C ALA A 926 -12.87 -35.11 13.99
N SER A 927 -13.70 -35.25 12.96
CA SER A 927 -13.30 -35.75 11.64
C SER A 927 -13.44 -34.61 10.64
N ILE A 928 -12.41 -34.37 9.82
CA ILE A 928 -12.46 -33.43 8.69
C ILE A 928 -12.20 -34.22 7.42
N VAL A 929 -13.09 -34.10 6.43
CA VAL A 929 -12.92 -34.69 5.09
C VAL A 929 -13.16 -33.61 4.04
N SER A 930 -12.12 -33.33 3.26
CA SER A 930 -12.13 -32.34 2.17
C SER A 930 -11.86 -33.05 0.84
N LEU A 931 -12.73 -32.85 -0.15
CA LEU A 931 -12.69 -33.47 -1.47
C LEU A 931 -12.80 -32.42 -2.59
N ALA A 932 -12.25 -32.73 -3.76
CA ALA A 932 -12.35 -32.00 -5.02
C ALA A 932 -12.30 -33.01 -6.19
#